data_AF-A0A0A1VIN8-F1
#
_entry.id   AF-A0A0A1VIN8-F1
#
_cell.length_a   1.000
_cell.length_b   1.000
_cell.length_c   1.000
_cell.angle_alpha   90.00
_cell.angle_beta   90.00
_cell.angle_gamma   90.00
#
_symmetry.space_group_name_H-M   'P 1'
#
loop_
_entity.id
_entity.type
_entity.pdbx_description
1 polymer ?
#
loop_
_entity_poly.entity_id
_entity_poly.type
_entity_poly.pdbx_seq_one_letter_code
_entity_poly.pdbx_strand_id
1 'polypeptide(L)'
;MALLALALVWAASFTRVWHALEFKSFDLLATVTAPGPSPLPIVVLAIDEPTFQQLGQAWPFPRSMHAQLLERLRADGAAAVGFDVLFSEASREEEDAAFAEAIARFTRQAAPVVLASARERADNANADLWVQVLPLARFAQAGAIAGESMVQPDDDFVVRRAHHHAGSFAARMAALAGGGAPDGTQEYIVYRGPRGTFDTRSYYQALLPGLLPPGFFKGKTVLVGRSALSAVELSHAQADLFNSPFAALGGERLFPGVELQATLIDNQLTGAGLRGVPEGWSLALVGAACALLLAAGRRLHPGAAAALAAALAAGVALLSWALFARGLWLAPLFPMAAVLAVYGAMALAAYAATRRHARLTRAMFAQYVPPTVVERLVAQPHLLRLGGEAREVTLMFTDLEGFTTLSELLSAEQTVELLTLYFNTMTPLIHATGGTVDKFIGDAVMAFWGAPLDDAHHAEHAVRAALAMRQAMEGLAGRLRERGLPPVHMRIGLHTGRVVVGNVGSEQRFSYTAIGDAVNLAARLEGANKAFGTHILMSGSTAERLPPELGLRALDDVIVKGRSEPVRVFTPCDDARVRALSRDALQHFHARQWAEAGASLDALCALLPGDPAATRLAERLEQARRLPATAAWQPAVALDKL
;
A
#
# COMPACT_ATOMS: atom_id res chain seq x y z
N MET A 1 1.54 6.73 13.90
CA MET A 1 0.81 6.54 12.62
C MET A 1 -0.49 7.33 12.59
N ALA A 2 -1.47 7.09 13.47
CA ALA A 2 -2.73 7.83 13.46
C ALA A 2 -2.57 9.36 13.60
N LEU A 3 -1.76 9.84 14.55
CA LEU A 3 -1.46 11.28 14.72
C LEU A 3 -0.80 11.89 13.48
N LEU A 4 0.12 11.16 12.82
CA LEU A 4 0.76 11.61 11.58
C LEU A 4 -0.27 11.71 10.45
N ALA A 5 -1.18 10.74 10.33
CA ALA A 5 -2.25 10.76 9.34
C ALA A 5 -3.18 11.98 9.54
N LEU A 6 -3.56 12.27 10.79
CA LEU A 6 -4.33 13.47 11.12
C LEU A 6 -3.57 14.76 10.82
N ALA A 7 -2.27 14.83 11.15
CA ALA A 7 -1.44 15.99 10.83
C ALA A 7 -1.33 16.22 9.31
N LEU A 8 -1.26 15.16 8.51
CA LEU A 8 -1.25 15.26 7.05
C LEU A 8 -2.59 15.76 6.50
N VAL A 9 -3.72 15.26 7.03
CA VAL A 9 -5.06 15.76 6.66
C VAL A 9 -5.22 17.23 7.05
N TRP A 10 -4.77 17.61 8.23
CA TRP A 10 -4.77 19.01 8.69
C TRP A 10 -3.85 19.90 7.85
N ALA A 11 -2.67 19.43 7.45
CA ALA A 11 -1.82 20.19 6.52
C ALA A 11 -2.49 20.33 5.14
N ALA A 12 -3.16 19.28 4.65
CA ALA A 12 -3.89 19.31 3.39
C ALA A 12 -5.06 20.31 3.42
N SER A 13 -5.71 20.52 4.57
CA SER A 13 -6.85 21.45 4.68
C SER A 13 -6.51 22.92 4.46
N PHE A 14 -5.22 23.30 4.45
CA PHE A 14 -4.77 24.66 4.10
C PHE A 14 -4.45 24.84 2.60
N THR A 15 -4.62 23.80 1.78
CA THR A 15 -4.29 23.85 0.36
C THR A 15 -5.46 24.37 -0.48
N ARG A 16 -5.18 25.06 -1.59
CA ARG A 16 -6.22 25.52 -2.53
C ARG A 16 -7.05 24.37 -3.10
N VAL A 17 -6.41 23.22 -3.34
CA VAL A 17 -7.08 22.01 -3.86
C VAL A 17 -8.13 21.50 -2.86
N TRP A 18 -7.81 21.54 -1.57
CA TRP A 18 -8.76 21.17 -0.53
C TRP A 18 -9.98 22.06 -0.52
N HIS A 19 -9.78 23.39 -0.49
CA HIS A 19 -10.88 24.34 -0.52
C HIS A 19 -11.74 24.19 -1.78
N ALA A 20 -11.13 23.93 -2.95
CA ALA A 20 -11.88 23.66 -4.18
C ALA A 20 -12.79 22.42 -4.06
N LEU A 21 -12.31 21.32 -3.46
CA LEU A 21 -13.12 20.12 -3.24
C LEU A 21 -14.22 20.33 -2.19
N GLU A 22 -13.90 21.03 -1.10
CA GLU A 22 -14.88 21.40 -0.07
C GLU A 22 -16.01 22.25 -0.67
N PHE A 23 -15.69 23.26 -1.48
CA PHE A 23 -16.68 24.09 -2.15
C PHE A 23 -17.52 23.34 -3.17
N LYS A 24 -17.00 22.28 -3.81
CA LYS A 24 -17.84 21.39 -4.62
C LYS A 24 -18.86 20.62 -3.80
N SER A 25 -18.52 20.24 -2.57
CA SER A 25 -19.50 19.63 -1.67
C SER A 25 -20.57 20.64 -1.23
N PHE A 26 -20.19 21.91 -1.01
CA PHE A 26 -21.14 23.00 -0.80
C PHE A 26 -22.06 23.17 -2.00
N ASP A 27 -21.51 23.22 -3.22
CA ASP A 27 -22.28 23.44 -4.45
C ASP A 27 -23.34 22.35 -4.67
N LEU A 28 -22.93 21.09 -4.44
CA LEU A 28 -23.81 19.94 -4.50
C LEU A 28 -24.96 20.08 -3.51
N LEU A 29 -24.66 20.41 -2.25
CA LEU A 29 -25.66 20.56 -1.20
C LEU A 29 -26.61 21.73 -1.49
N ALA A 30 -26.08 22.90 -1.85
CA ALA A 30 -26.86 24.06 -2.26
C ALA A 30 -27.83 23.73 -3.40
N THR A 31 -27.40 22.93 -4.37
CA THR A 31 -28.23 22.51 -5.49
C THR A 31 -29.36 21.57 -5.07
N VAL A 32 -29.05 20.52 -4.28
CA VAL A 32 -30.04 19.50 -3.91
C VAL A 32 -30.98 19.94 -2.78
N THR A 33 -30.63 20.98 -2.02
CA THR A 33 -31.47 21.54 -0.95
C THR A 33 -32.06 22.90 -1.30
N ALA A 34 -32.00 23.32 -2.57
CA ALA A 34 -32.55 24.61 -3.00
C ALA A 34 -34.05 24.71 -2.64
N PRO A 35 -34.50 25.74 -1.89
CA PRO A 35 -35.88 25.84 -1.42
C PRO A 35 -36.95 25.99 -2.51
N GLY A 36 -36.56 26.37 -3.73
CA GLY A 36 -37.46 26.74 -4.82
C GLY A 36 -37.91 28.22 -4.76
N PRO A 37 -39.02 28.58 -5.43
CA PRO A 37 -39.49 29.95 -5.54
C PRO A 37 -39.68 30.65 -4.18
N SER A 38 -39.33 31.94 -4.13
CA SER A 38 -39.53 32.75 -2.93
C SER A 38 -41.03 33.05 -2.69
N PRO A 39 -41.53 32.97 -1.44
CA PRO A 39 -42.87 33.42 -1.10
C PRO A 39 -42.98 34.95 -0.98
N LEU A 40 -41.85 35.66 -0.99
CA LEU A 40 -41.83 37.12 -0.90
C LEU A 40 -42.26 37.76 -2.23
N PRO A 41 -42.94 38.93 -2.18
CA PRO A 41 -43.41 39.62 -3.38
C PRO A 41 -42.26 40.38 -4.07
N ILE A 42 -41.16 39.67 -4.42
CA ILE A 42 -40.01 40.22 -5.13
C ILE A 42 -40.14 39.90 -6.62
N VAL A 43 -40.05 40.92 -7.47
CA VAL A 43 -40.08 40.79 -8.93
C VAL A 43 -38.80 41.36 -9.52
N VAL A 44 -38.22 40.63 -10.47
CA VAL A 44 -37.05 41.09 -11.22
C VAL A 44 -37.49 41.59 -12.59
N LEU A 45 -37.13 42.83 -12.91
CA LEU A 45 -37.21 43.40 -14.24
C LEU A 45 -35.85 43.28 -14.92
N ALA A 46 -35.72 42.23 -15.72
CA ALA A 46 -34.50 41.90 -16.43
C ALA A 46 -34.31 42.78 -17.66
N ILE A 47 -33.18 43.48 -17.73
CA ILE A 47 -32.68 44.08 -18.96
C ILE A 47 -31.98 42.96 -19.73
N ASP A 48 -32.77 42.28 -20.57
CA ASP A 48 -32.46 41.05 -21.26
C ASP A 48 -32.47 41.22 -22.79
N GLU A 49 -32.12 40.18 -23.52
CA GLU A 49 -32.08 40.18 -24.99
C GLU A 49 -33.45 40.57 -25.62
N PRO A 50 -34.61 40.04 -25.17
CA PRO A 50 -35.92 40.52 -25.61
C PRO A 50 -36.15 42.02 -25.40
N THR A 51 -35.64 42.60 -24.31
CA THR A 51 -35.74 44.05 -24.07
C THR A 51 -35.01 44.84 -25.15
N PHE A 52 -33.78 44.45 -25.52
CA PHE A 52 -33.03 45.12 -26.58
C PHE A 52 -33.73 44.99 -27.94
N GLN A 53 -34.21 43.80 -28.28
CA GLN A 53 -34.92 43.54 -29.54
C GLN A 53 -36.22 44.34 -29.64
N GLN A 54 -37.00 44.42 -28.56
CA GLN A 54 -38.30 45.07 -28.58
C GLN A 54 -38.21 46.61 -28.55
N LEU A 55 -37.22 47.15 -27.83
CA LEU A 55 -37.07 48.60 -27.68
C LEU A 55 -36.20 49.21 -28.79
N GLY A 56 -35.36 48.42 -29.45
CA GLY A 56 -34.45 48.91 -30.49
C GLY A 56 -33.44 49.94 -29.99
N GLN A 57 -33.11 49.91 -28.69
CA GLN A 57 -32.19 50.83 -28.03
C GLN A 57 -30.91 50.10 -27.60
N ALA A 58 -29.76 50.76 -27.70
CA ALA A 58 -28.51 50.24 -27.18
C ALA A 58 -28.34 50.56 -25.68
N TRP A 59 -27.49 49.80 -25.00
CA TRP A 59 -27.06 50.13 -23.63
C TRP A 59 -26.00 51.25 -23.66
N PRO A 60 -25.98 52.18 -22.69
CA PRO A 60 -26.95 52.39 -21.60
C PRO A 60 -28.26 53.02 -22.07
N PHE A 61 -29.38 52.63 -21.46
CA PHE A 61 -30.68 53.22 -21.78
C PHE A 61 -30.76 54.71 -21.34
N PRO A 62 -31.47 55.57 -22.10
CA PRO A 62 -31.77 56.94 -21.72
C PRO A 62 -32.43 57.04 -20.34
N ARG A 63 -32.10 58.07 -19.55
CA ARG A 63 -32.65 58.20 -18.18
C ARG A 63 -34.16 58.47 -18.21
N SER A 64 -34.67 59.04 -19.30
CA SER A 64 -36.10 59.19 -19.56
C SER A 64 -36.87 57.86 -19.58
N MET A 65 -36.25 56.75 -20.01
CA MET A 65 -36.87 55.43 -19.98
C MET A 65 -36.96 54.88 -18.56
N HIS A 66 -35.94 55.12 -17.73
CA HIS A 66 -35.98 54.76 -16.31
C HIS A 66 -37.00 55.62 -15.54
N ALA A 67 -37.14 56.90 -15.89
CA ALA A 67 -38.17 57.79 -15.38
C ALA A 67 -39.58 57.29 -15.72
N GLN A 68 -39.82 56.94 -16.98
CA GLN A 68 -41.09 56.40 -17.45
C GLN A 68 -41.43 55.08 -16.75
N LEU A 69 -40.45 54.18 -16.63
CA LEU A 69 -40.62 52.93 -15.89
C LEU A 69 -41.04 53.23 -14.44
N LEU A 70 -40.31 54.11 -13.76
CA LEU A 70 -40.58 54.42 -12.36
C LEU A 70 -41.97 55.04 -12.14
N GLU A 71 -42.42 55.91 -13.04
CA GLU A 71 -43.80 56.43 -13.02
C GLU A 71 -44.85 55.33 -13.21
N ARG A 72 -44.56 54.32 -14.03
CA ARG A 72 -45.45 53.17 -14.23
C ARG A 72 -45.52 52.29 -12.98
N LEU A 73 -44.37 51.98 -12.38
CA LEU A 73 -44.29 51.24 -11.12
C LEU A 73 -45.00 52.00 -9.99
N ARG A 74 -44.86 53.33 -9.96
CA ARG A 74 -45.58 54.21 -9.02
C ARG A 74 -47.09 54.10 -9.19
N ALA A 75 -47.57 54.25 -10.43
CA ALA A 75 -48.99 54.21 -10.74
C ALA A 75 -49.62 52.84 -10.44
N ASP A 76 -48.85 51.77 -10.59
CA ASP A 76 -49.29 50.40 -10.33
C ASP A 76 -49.18 49.98 -8.84
N GLY A 77 -48.49 50.78 -8.02
CA GLY A 77 -48.43 50.62 -6.57
C GLY A 77 -47.27 49.76 -6.06
N ALA A 78 -46.10 49.79 -6.72
CA ALA A 78 -44.89 49.12 -6.24
C ALA A 78 -44.50 49.59 -4.82
N ALA A 79 -44.10 48.64 -3.97
CA ALA A 79 -43.74 48.93 -2.58
C ALA A 79 -42.35 49.56 -2.45
N ALA A 80 -41.40 49.11 -3.28
CA ALA A 80 -40.03 49.63 -3.36
C ALA A 80 -39.45 49.33 -4.73
N VAL A 81 -38.50 50.15 -5.18
CA VAL A 81 -37.79 49.94 -6.45
C VAL A 81 -36.28 50.02 -6.22
N GLY A 82 -35.57 48.96 -6.59
CA GLY A 82 -34.12 48.92 -6.60
C GLY A 82 -33.59 48.88 -8.03
N PHE A 83 -32.74 49.83 -8.41
CA PHE A 83 -31.99 49.76 -9.67
C PHE A 83 -30.59 49.22 -9.41
N ASP A 84 -30.34 47.99 -9.82
CA ASP A 84 -29.01 47.39 -9.92
C ASP A 84 -28.30 47.86 -11.20
N VAL A 85 -28.19 49.19 -11.31
CA VAL A 85 -27.58 49.93 -12.42
C VAL A 85 -26.87 51.14 -11.81
N LEU A 86 -25.61 51.34 -12.17
CA LEU A 86 -24.81 52.46 -11.69
C LEU A 86 -25.12 53.74 -12.49
N PHE A 87 -25.61 54.77 -11.81
CA PHE A 87 -25.89 56.09 -12.38
C PHE A 87 -24.91 57.15 -11.88
N SER A 88 -23.61 56.91 -12.04
CA SER A 88 -22.53 57.79 -11.57
C SER A 88 -22.16 58.91 -12.54
N GLU A 89 -22.37 58.70 -13.84
CA GLU A 89 -22.03 59.65 -14.90
C GLU A 89 -23.23 60.49 -15.35
N ALA A 90 -22.99 61.79 -15.51
CA ALA A 90 -23.97 62.74 -16.02
C ALA A 90 -24.35 62.39 -17.47
N SER A 91 -25.64 62.52 -17.79
CA SER A 91 -26.16 62.39 -19.14
C SER A 91 -26.58 63.77 -19.67
N ARG A 92 -27.63 63.81 -20.49
CA ARG A 92 -28.30 65.06 -20.86
C ARG A 92 -29.08 65.58 -19.65
N GLU A 93 -28.99 66.89 -19.42
CA GLU A 93 -29.65 67.55 -18.29
C GLU A 93 -31.16 67.26 -18.23
N GLU A 94 -31.83 67.26 -19.38
CA GLU A 94 -33.26 66.94 -19.48
C GLU A 94 -33.58 65.50 -19.05
N GLU A 95 -32.72 64.53 -19.37
CA GLU A 95 -32.95 63.12 -19.03
C GLU A 95 -32.67 62.87 -17.53
N ASP A 96 -31.58 63.42 -17.02
CA ASP A 96 -31.23 63.32 -15.59
C ASP A 96 -32.26 64.07 -14.72
N ALA A 97 -32.77 65.22 -15.16
CA ALA A 97 -33.85 65.94 -14.50
C ALA A 97 -35.16 65.14 -14.49
N ALA A 98 -35.53 64.52 -15.62
CA ALA A 98 -36.72 63.69 -15.71
C ALA A 98 -36.67 62.49 -14.75
N PHE A 99 -35.52 61.82 -14.65
CA PHE A 99 -35.36 60.70 -13.72
C PHE A 99 -35.33 61.13 -12.26
N ALA A 100 -34.65 62.23 -11.94
CA ALA A 100 -34.68 62.81 -10.60
C ALA A 100 -36.11 63.20 -10.17
N GLU A 101 -36.91 63.78 -11.08
CA GLU A 101 -38.30 64.12 -10.78
C GLU A 101 -39.16 62.86 -10.54
N ALA A 102 -39.00 61.82 -11.36
CA ALA A 102 -39.68 60.55 -11.16
C ALA A 102 -39.32 59.90 -9.82
N ILE A 103 -38.04 59.93 -9.42
CA ILE A 103 -37.57 59.49 -8.10
C ILE A 103 -38.28 60.28 -7.00
N ALA A 104 -38.27 61.62 -7.08
CA ALA A 104 -38.90 62.47 -6.08
C ALA A 104 -40.43 62.28 -5.98
N ARG A 105 -41.10 61.90 -7.08
CA ARG A 105 -42.53 61.56 -7.07
C ARG A 105 -42.80 60.20 -6.44
N PHE A 106 -41.95 59.21 -6.70
CA PHE A 106 -42.05 57.88 -6.11
C PHE A 106 -41.81 57.92 -4.59
N THR A 107 -40.74 58.59 -4.15
CA THR A 107 -40.37 58.70 -2.74
C THR A 107 -41.38 59.49 -1.91
N ARG A 108 -42.07 60.49 -2.50
CA ARG A 108 -43.18 61.21 -1.84
C ARG A 108 -44.36 60.33 -1.46
N GLN A 109 -44.52 59.14 -2.06
CA GLN A 109 -45.54 58.17 -1.68
C GLN A 109 -45.08 57.23 -0.55
N ALA A 110 -43.99 57.59 0.14
CA ALA A 110 -43.32 56.79 1.17
C ALA A 110 -42.80 55.42 0.66
N ALA A 111 -42.66 55.26 -0.65
CA ALA A 111 -42.06 54.08 -1.27
C ALA A 111 -40.59 54.40 -1.64
N PRO A 112 -39.61 53.60 -1.22
CA PRO A 112 -38.21 53.95 -1.37
C PRO A 112 -37.64 53.54 -2.73
N VAL A 113 -36.65 54.31 -3.20
CA VAL A 113 -35.85 54.02 -4.40
C VAL A 113 -34.40 53.81 -3.99
N VAL A 114 -33.83 52.64 -4.29
CA VAL A 114 -32.42 52.34 -4.06
C VAL A 114 -31.69 52.27 -5.39
N LEU A 115 -30.55 52.93 -5.50
CA LEU A 115 -29.68 52.91 -6.68
C LEU A 115 -28.36 52.22 -6.34
N ALA A 116 -27.86 51.39 -7.26
CA ALA A 116 -26.57 50.74 -7.11
C ALA A 116 -25.42 51.76 -7.03
N SER A 117 -24.45 51.42 -6.18
CA SER A 117 -23.14 52.04 -6.07
C SER A 117 -22.09 50.94 -6.19
N ALA A 118 -20.92 51.29 -6.74
CA ALA A 118 -19.83 50.36 -6.94
C ALA A 118 -18.64 50.71 -6.04
N ARG A 119 -17.73 49.76 -5.85
CA ARG A 119 -16.38 50.03 -5.34
C ARG A 119 -15.38 49.82 -6.46
N GLU A 120 -14.71 50.87 -6.88
CA GLU A 120 -13.67 50.78 -7.88
C GLU A 120 -12.31 50.85 -7.20
N ARG A 121 -11.37 50.05 -7.71
CA ARG A 121 -9.98 50.11 -7.28
C ARG A 121 -9.32 51.28 -8.03
N ALA A 122 -9.02 52.34 -7.30
CA ALA A 122 -8.17 53.42 -7.79
C ALA A 122 -6.71 53.02 -7.56
N ASP A 123 -6.01 52.70 -8.65
CA ASP A 123 -4.56 52.47 -8.63
C ASP A 123 -3.85 53.82 -8.45
N ASN A 124 -3.45 54.10 -7.21
CA ASN A 124 -2.53 55.20 -6.92
C ASN A 124 -1.10 54.65 -6.86
N ALA A 125 -0.11 55.45 -7.28
CA ALA A 125 1.30 55.05 -7.39
C ALA A 125 1.92 54.42 -6.12
N ASN A 126 1.30 54.59 -4.94
CA ASN A 126 1.80 54.11 -3.65
C ASN A 126 0.84 53.17 -2.89
N ALA A 127 -0.42 52.98 -3.33
CA ALA A 127 -1.39 52.09 -2.67
C ALA A 127 -2.64 51.85 -3.53
N ASP A 128 -3.22 50.66 -3.39
CA ASP A 128 -4.55 50.34 -3.92
C ASP A 128 -5.61 50.96 -3.01
N LEU A 129 -6.33 51.98 -3.51
CA LEU A 129 -7.43 52.58 -2.75
C LEU A 129 -8.76 52.12 -3.34
N TRP A 130 -9.63 51.53 -2.53
CA TRP A 130 -11.00 51.23 -2.94
C TRP A 130 -11.85 52.48 -2.76
N VAL A 131 -12.29 53.08 -3.87
CA VAL A 131 -13.15 54.26 -3.89
C VAL A 131 -14.57 53.83 -4.14
N GLN A 132 -15.51 54.29 -3.30
CA GLN A 132 -16.92 54.08 -3.54
C GLN A 132 -17.41 55.06 -4.61
N VAL A 133 -17.93 54.53 -5.71
CA VAL A 133 -18.55 55.27 -6.79
C VAL A 133 -20.05 55.36 -6.51
N LEU A 134 -20.50 56.55 -6.15
CA LEU A 134 -21.91 56.83 -5.81
C LEU A 134 -22.71 57.25 -7.06
N PRO A 135 -24.04 57.06 -7.05
CA PRO A 135 -24.93 57.71 -8.00
C PRO A 135 -24.78 59.24 -7.97
N LEU A 136 -25.13 59.92 -9.07
CA LEU A 136 -25.13 61.38 -9.14
C LEU A 136 -25.85 61.99 -7.93
N ALA A 137 -25.25 63.01 -7.34
CA ALA A 137 -25.75 63.67 -6.14
C ALA A 137 -27.21 64.16 -6.28
N ARG A 138 -27.62 64.53 -7.49
CA ARG A 138 -28.99 64.96 -7.79
C ARG A 138 -30.05 63.89 -7.52
N PHE A 139 -29.72 62.61 -7.71
CA PHE A 139 -30.65 61.52 -7.43
C PHE A 139 -30.80 61.28 -5.93
N ALA A 140 -29.69 61.41 -5.19
CA ALA A 140 -29.74 61.40 -3.72
C ALA A 140 -30.58 62.58 -3.18
N GLN A 141 -30.43 63.78 -3.75
CA GLN A 141 -31.25 64.95 -3.41
C GLN A 141 -32.74 64.74 -3.74
N ALA A 142 -33.06 63.96 -4.77
CA ALA A 142 -34.43 63.54 -5.08
C ALA A 142 -35.00 62.46 -4.14
N GLY A 143 -34.20 61.98 -3.18
CA GLY A 143 -34.61 60.99 -2.19
C GLY A 143 -34.19 59.56 -2.50
N ALA A 144 -33.38 59.32 -3.54
CA ALA A 144 -32.80 58.01 -3.78
C ALA A 144 -31.75 57.65 -2.72
N ILE A 145 -31.65 56.37 -2.42
CA ILE A 145 -30.71 55.82 -1.45
C ILE A 145 -29.64 55.02 -2.22
N ALA A 146 -28.37 55.34 -2.04
CA ALA A 146 -27.28 54.57 -2.65
C ALA A 146 -27.01 53.27 -1.87
N GLY A 147 -26.90 52.14 -2.55
CA GLY A 147 -26.55 50.83 -1.95
C GLY A 147 -25.45 50.11 -2.71
N GLU A 148 -24.50 49.49 -2.02
CA GLU A 148 -23.37 48.79 -2.66
C GLU A 148 -23.82 47.46 -3.26
N SER A 149 -23.81 47.32 -4.59
CA SER A 149 -24.27 46.10 -5.28
C SER A 149 -23.16 45.10 -5.60
N MET A 150 -21.91 45.43 -5.25
CA MET A 150 -20.79 44.53 -5.47
C MET A 150 -20.93 43.25 -4.65
N VAL A 151 -20.72 42.11 -5.31
CA VAL A 151 -20.54 40.80 -4.68
C VAL A 151 -19.10 40.33 -4.87
N GLN A 152 -18.59 39.60 -3.90
CA GLN A 152 -17.24 39.05 -3.96
C GLN A 152 -17.32 37.55 -4.24
N PRO A 153 -16.83 37.09 -5.41
CA PRO A 153 -16.74 35.67 -5.68
C PRO A 153 -15.60 35.00 -4.89
N ASP A 154 -15.72 33.70 -4.66
CA ASP A 154 -14.64 32.85 -4.16
C ASP A 154 -13.54 32.68 -5.25
N ASP A 155 -12.42 32.04 -4.89
CA ASP A 155 -11.28 31.78 -5.78
C ASP A 155 -11.65 31.03 -7.09
N ASP A 156 -12.77 30.29 -7.09
CA ASP A 156 -13.30 29.59 -8.26
C ASP A 156 -14.39 30.37 -9.03
N PHE A 157 -14.48 31.68 -8.76
CA PHE A 157 -15.42 32.64 -9.34
C PHE A 157 -16.90 32.40 -9.03
N VAL A 158 -17.23 31.48 -8.11
CA VAL A 158 -18.61 31.24 -7.65
C VAL A 158 -18.88 32.13 -6.43
N VAL A 159 -20.07 32.73 -6.36
CA VAL A 159 -20.45 33.57 -5.22
C VAL A 159 -21.18 32.72 -4.19
N ARG A 160 -20.52 32.29 -3.11
CA ARG A 160 -21.17 31.52 -2.03
C ARG A 160 -21.38 32.34 -0.77
N ARG A 161 -20.56 33.35 -0.55
CA ARG A 161 -20.54 34.15 0.68
C ARG A 161 -21.40 35.39 0.55
N ALA A 162 -22.13 35.67 1.61
CA ALA A 162 -22.97 36.85 1.68
C ALA A 162 -22.24 37.96 2.45
N HIS A 163 -21.76 38.98 1.73
CA HIS A 163 -21.10 40.12 2.34
C HIS A 163 -22.16 41.12 2.85
N HIS A 164 -22.71 40.82 4.03
CA HIS A 164 -23.74 41.64 4.64
C HIS A 164 -23.15 42.79 5.46
N HIS A 165 -23.21 44.01 4.93
CA HIS A 165 -23.08 45.23 5.72
C HIS A 165 -24.30 46.11 5.49
N ALA A 166 -24.67 46.95 6.46
CA ALA A 166 -25.88 47.77 6.38
C ALA A 166 -25.94 48.72 5.17
N GLY A 167 -24.79 48.99 4.54
CA GLY A 167 -24.68 49.82 3.35
C GLY A 167 -24.90 49.09 2.01
N SER A 168 -24.99 47.76 2.00
CA SER A 168 -25.15 47.00 0.76
C SER A 168 -26.53 47.20 0.14
N PHE A 169 -26.62 47.05 -1.17
CA PHE A 169 -27.84 47.22 -1.94
C PHE A 169 -28.96 46.31 -1.43
N ALA A 170 -28.67 45.01 -1.32
CA ALA A 170 -29.60 44.05 -0.76
C ALA A 170 -30.02 44.38 0.68
N ALA A 171 -29.09 44.80 1.54
CA ALA A 171 -29.42 45.12 2.93
C ALA A 171 -30.32 46.36 3.07
N ARG A 172 -30.10 47.38 2.24
CA ARG A 172 -30.96 48.56 2.20
C ARG A 172 -32.34 48.20 1.67
N MET A 173 -32.43 47.46 0.57
CA MET A 173 -33.70 46.99 0.03
C MET A 173 -34.49 46.14 1.04
N ALA A 174 -33.82 45.21 1.73
CA ALA A 174 -34.42 44.37 2.76
C ALA A 174 -34.90 45.21 3.95
N ALA A 175 -34.09 46.14 4.46
CA ALA A 175 -34.48 47.02 5.57
C ALA A 175 -35.73 47.86 5.25
N LEU A 176 -35.81 48.35 4.01
CA LEU A 176 -36.94 49.12 3.50
C LEU A 176 -38.21 48.29 3.30
N ALA A 177 -38.06 46.99 3.05
CA ALA A 177 -39.17 46.03 2.98
C ALA A 177 -39.60 45.50 4.37
N GLY A 178 -39.11 46.10 5.46
CA GLY A 178 -39.45 45.71 6.84
C GLY A 178 -38.49 44.69 7.47
N GLY A 179 -37.38 44.38 6.81
CA GLY A 179 -36.33 43.52 7.34
C GLY A 179 -35.51 44.18 8.46
N GLY A 180 -35.00 43.36 9.38
CA GLY A 180 -34.01 43.81 10.36
C GLY A 180 -32.66 44.14 9.72
N ALA A 181 -31.82 44.84 10.48
CA ALA A 181 -30.42 45.03 10.09
C ALA A 181 -29.73 43.65 9.97
N PRO A 182 -28.75 43.51 9.04
CA PRO A 182 -28.01 42.26 8.95
C PRO A 182 -27.26 42.00 10.26
N ASP A 183 -27.55 40.87 10.89
CA ASP A 183 -26.96 40.44 12.17
C ASP A 183 -25.52 39.91 12.01
N GLY A 184 -25.00 39.83 10.79
CA GLY A 184 -23.63 39.38 10.49
C GLY A 184 -23.36 37.88 10.78
N THR A 185 -24.35 37.18 11.33
CA THR A 185 -24.24 35.76 11.70
C THR A 185 -24.42 34.80 10.52
N GLN A 186 -24.99 35.28 9.41
CA GLN A 186 -25.17 34.51 8.17
C GLN A 186 -23.99 34.76 7.23
N GLU A 187 -23.20 33.73 6.98
CA GLU A 187 -21.95 33.80 6.23
C GLU A 187 -22.13 33.41 4.76
N TYR A 188 -23.04 32.46 4.47
CA TYR A 188 -23.24 31.93 3.13
C TYR A 188 -24.67 32.13 2.61
N ILE A 189 -24.75 32.25 1.29
CA ILE A 189 -25.98 32.45 0.54
C ILE A 189 -26.73 31.11 0.44
N VAL A 190 -28.00 31.09 0.83
CA VAL A 190 -28.93 30.07 0.37
C VAL A 190 -29.50 30.52 -0.95
N TYR A 191 -29.14 29.81 -2.02
CA TYR A 191 -29.76 30.04 -3.32
C TYR A 191 -31.14 29.40 -3.36
N ARG A 192 -32.13 30.16 -3.85
CA ARG A 192 -33.50 29.67 -4.02
C ARG A 192 -33.61 28.61 -5.11
N GLY A 193 -32.81 28.71 -6.15
CA GLY A 193 -32.81 27.77 -7.28
C GLY A 193 -31.95 28.28 -8.42
N PRO A 194 -31.97 27.60 -9.58
CA PRO A 194 -31.28 28.06 -10.79
C PRO A 194 -31.85 29.40 -11.29
N ARG A 195 -31.22 29.98 -12.31
CA ARG A 195 -31.67 31.21 -12.96
C ARG A 195 -33.17 31.16 -13.29
N GLY A 196 -33.89 32.25 -13.04
CA GLY A 196 -35.33 32.36 -13.29
C GLY A 196 -36.22 31.78 -12.18
N THR A 197 -35.65 31.50 -11.00
CA THR A 197 -36.43 31.06 -9.83
C THR A 197 -37.31 32.18 -9.24
N PHE A 198 -36.88 33.44 -9.38
CA PHE A 198 -37.71 34.60 -9.04
C PHE A 198 -38.67 34.94 -10.19
N ASP A 199 -39.80 35.62 -9.88
CA ASP A 199 -40.72 36.10 -10.92
C ASP A 199 -40.04 37.21 -11.74
N THR A 200 -39.42 36.79 -12.84
CA THR A 200 -38.65 37.65 -13.73
C THR A 200 -39.50 38.05 -14.94
N ARG A 201 -39.58 39.36 -15.21
CA ARG A 201 -40.19 39.94 -16.42
C ARG A 201 -39.14 40.74 -17.16
N SER A 202 -39.23 40.79 -18.48
CA SER A 202 -38.33 41.62 -19.27
C SER A 202 -38.67 43.10 -19.03
N TYR A 203 -37.66 43.96 -18.96
CA TYR A 203 -37.79 45.40 -18.67
C TYR A 203 -38.82 46.08 -19.58
N TYR A 204 -38.85 45.74 -20.87
CA TYR A 204 -39.80 46.32 -21.82
C TYR A 204 -41.28 46.03 -21.48
N GLN A 205 -41.57 44.90 -20.82
CA GLN A 205 -42.93 44.52 -20.44
C GLN A 205 -43.50 45.44 -19.36
N ALA A 206 -42.64 45.96 -18.50
CA ALA A 206 -43.02 46.93 -17.47
C ALA A 206 -43.08 48.36 -18.03
N LEU A 207 -42.26 48.67 -19.04
CA LEU A 207 -42.20 49.99 -19.66
C LEU A 207 -43.38 50.25 -20.60
N LEU A 208 -43.72 49.29 -21.47
CA LEU A 208 -44.76 49.44 -22.49
C LEU A 208 -46.14 49.08 -21.90
N PRO A 209 -47.19 49.87 -22.21
CA PRO A 209 -48.52 49.63 -21.66
C PRO A 209 -49.15 48.34 -22.21
N GLY A 210 -49.92 47.63 -21.38
CA GLY A 210 -50.79 46.52 -21.79
C GLY A 210 -50.11 45.15 -21.86
N LEU A 211 -48.83 45.03 -21.54
CA LEU A 211 -48.10 43.74 -21.58
C LEU A 211 -48.13 42.97 -20.25
N LEU A 212 -48.48 43.63 -19.15
CA LEU A 212 -48.66 43.02 -17.83
C LEU A 212 -50.08 43.30 -17.30
N PRO A 213 -50.64 42.40 -16.46
CA PRO A 213 -51.95 42.63 -15.84
C PRO A 213 -51.98 43.94 -15.01
N PRO A 214 -53.13 44.63 -14.91
CA PRO A 214 -53.27 45.79 -14.05
C PRO A 214 -52.99 45.44 -12.57
N GLY A 215 -52.25 46.29 -11.86
CA GLY A 215 -51.88 46.07 -10.46
C GLY A 215 -50.82 44.98 -10.26
N PHE A 216 -50.12 44.55 -11.31
CA PHE A 216 -49.11 43.49 -11.24
C PHE A 216 -47.99 43.78 -10.23
N PHE A 217 -47.57 45.05 -10.09
CA PHE A 217 -46.51 45.47 -9.17
C PHE A 217 -47.03 45.89 -7.79
N LYS A 218 -48.35 45.87 -7.56
CA LYS A 218 -48.95 46.34 -6.32
C LYS A 218 -48.39 45.60 -5.09
N GLY A 219 -47.77 46.34 -4.18
CA GLY A 219 -47.18 45.80 -2.95
C GLY A 219 -45.91 44.97 -3.16
N LYS A 220 -45.36 44.95 -4.39
CA LYS A 220 -44.16 44.18 -4.72
C LYS A 220 -42.89 45.03 -4.61
N THR A 221 -41.79 44.38 -4.21
CA THR A 221 -40.44 44.93 -4.31
C THR A 221 -39.91 44.64 -5.71
N VAL A 222 -39.58 45.68 -6.46
CA VAL A 222 -39.17 45.56 -7.86
C VAL A 222 -37.67 45.81 -7.99
N LEU A 223 -36.94 44.87 -8.56
CA LEU A 223 -35.51 44.97 -8.82
C LEU A 223 -35.27 45.09 -10.31
N VAL A 224 -34.51 46.08 -10.74
CA VAL A 224 -34.24 46.37 -12.14
C VAL A 224 -32.75 46.19 -12.38
N GLY A 225 -32.34 45.31 -13.30
CA GLY A 225 -30.92 45.07 -13.52
C GLY A 225 -30.64 44.23 -14.75
N ARG A 226 -29.35 44.06 -15.06
CA ARG A 226 -28.89 43.40 -16.29
C ARG A 226 -29.03 41.88 -16.20
N SER A 227 -29.46 41.25 -17.31
CA SER A 227 -29.58 39.78 -17.44
C SER A 227 -29.17 39.25 -18.83
N ALA A 228 -28.85 40.13 -19.79
CA ALA A 228 -28.42 39.74 -21.14
C ALA A 228 -26.93 39.33 -21.23
N LEU A 229 -26.61 38.51 -22.24
CA LEU A 229 -25.27 38.17 -22.71
C LEU A 229 -25.09 38.77 -24.11
N SER A 230 -24.59 40.00 -24.27
CA SER A 230 -24.35 40.54 -25.62
C SER A 230 -22.87 40.41 -26.03
N ALA A 231 -22.60 40.01 -27.28
CA ALA A 231 -21.25 39.69 -27.77
C ALA A 231 -20.30 40.90 -27.84
N VAL A 232 -20.82 42.13 -27.81
CA VAL A 232 -20.03 43.38 -27.84
C VAL A 232 -19.36 43.67 -26.47
N GLU A 233 -19.89 43.06 -25.41
CA GLU A 233 -19.57 43.36 -24.00
C GLU A 233 -18.35 42.62 -23.43
N LEU A 234 -17.76 41.68 -24.18
CA LEU A 234 -16.49 41.06 -23.81
C LEU A 234 -15.30 42.05 -23.88
N SER A 235 -15.49 43.22 -24.49
CA SER A 235 -14.43 44.19 -24.75
C SER A 235 -14.39 45.40 -23.80
N HIS A 236 -15.50 45.76 -23.15
CA HIS A 236 -15.59 46.90 -22.24
C HIS A 236 -16.49 46.58 -21.03
N ALA A 237 -15.89 46.60 -19.83
CA ALA A 237 -16.52 46.66 -18.50
C ALA A 237 -17.72 45.72 -18.19
N GLN A 238 -17.37 44.59 -17.53
CA GLN A 238 -18.18 43.78 -16.61
C GLN A 238 -19.58 43.34 -17.08
N ALA A 239 -19.67 42.12 -17.63
CA ALA A 239 -20.93 41.38 -17.63
C ALA A 239 -21.36 41.13 -16.17
N ASP A 240 -22.56 41.57 -15.79
CA ASP A 240 -23.14 41.40 -14.44
C ASP A 240 -23.74 39.98 -14.27
N LEU A 241 -22.89 38.98 -14.48
CA LEU A 241 -23.20 37.56 -14.45
C LEU A 241 -22.12 36.82 -13.64
N PHE A 242 -22.55 36.00 -12.70
CA PHE A 242 -21.67 35.31 -11.75
C PHE A 242 -21.79 33.80 -11.88
N ASN A 243 -20.74 33.04 -11.52
CA ASN A 243 -20.91 31.60 -11.41
C ASN A 243 -21.78 31.28 -10.18
N SER A 244 -22.69 30.33 -10.32
CA SER A 244 -23.52 29.84 -9.20
C SER A 244 -23.25 28.36 -8.88
N PRO A 245 -23.65 27.91 -7.67
CA PRO A 245 -23.59 26.50 -7.26
C PRO A 245 -24.26 25.50 -8.23
N PHE A 246 -25.25 25.93 -9.02
CA PHE A 246 -26.07 25.03 -9.85
C PHE A 246 -25.33 24.42 -11.05
N ALA A 247 -24.11 24.89 -11.35
CA ALA A 247 -23.26 24.25 -12.34
C ALA A 247 -22.85 22.81 -11.96
N ALA A 248 -22.87 22.46 -10.67
CA ALA A 248 -22.37 21.18 -10.16
C ALA A 248 -23.13 19.95 -10.70
N LEU A 249 -24.41 20.08 -11.01
CA LEU A 249 -25.25 19.01 -11.57
C LEU A 249 -25.67 19.29 -13.02
N GLY A 250 -24.88 20.07 -13.77
CA GLY A 250 -25.13 20.38 -15.18
C GLY A 250 -26.17 21.49 -15.42
N GLY A 251 -26.51 22.28 -14.40
CA GLY A 251 -27.34 23.48 -14.54
C GLY A 251 -26.59 24.65 -15.18
N GLU A 252 -27.33 25.74 -15.45
CA GLU A 252 -26.74 26.95 -16.00
C GLU A 252 -25.66 27.53 -15.08
N ARG A 253 -24.48 27.77 -15.64
CA ARG A 253 -23.32 28.24 -14.87
C ARG A 253 -23.44 29.71 -14.48
N LEU A 254 -23.99 30.54 -15.37
CA LEU A 254 -24.07 31.98 -15.21
C LEU A 254 -25.40 32.39 -14.57
N PHE A 255 -25.31 33.20 -13.53
CA PHE A 255 -26.44 33.67 -12.72
C PHE A 255 -26.47 35.21 -12.72
N PRO A 256 -27.60 35.86 -13.06
CA PRO A 256 -27.67 37.32 -13.13
C PRO A 256 -27.43 38.01 -11.79
N GLY A 257 -26.67 39.11 -11.80
CA GLY A 257 -26.40 39.92 -10.61
C GLY A 257 -27.67 40.40 -9.91
N VAL A 258 -28.66 40.86 -10.69
CA VAL A 258 -29.96 41.29 -10.14
C VAL A 258 -30.74 40.15 -9.45
N GLU A 259 -30.64 38.91 -9.93
CA GLU A 259 -31.24 37.74 -9.27
C GLU A 259 -30.44 37.35 -8.01
N LEU A 260 -29.13 37.59 -8.00
CA LEU A 260 -28.29 37.40 -6.83
C LEU A 260 -28.64 38.42 -5.74
N GLN A 261 -28.87 39.70 -6.10
CA GLN A 261 -29.41 40.70 -5.19
C GLN A 261 -30.78 40.29 -4.64
N ALA A 262 -31.68 39.76 -5.49
CA ALA A 262 -32.97 39.22 -5.06
C ALA A 262 -32.80 38.09 -4.02
N THR A 263 -31.84 37.19 -4.24
CA THR A 263 -31.50 36.10 -3.33
C THR A 263 -30.98 36.63 -1.99
N LEU A 264 -30.13 37.66 -1.99
CA LEU A 264 -29.60 38.28 -0.77
C LEU A 264 -30.71 38.99 0.02
N ILE A 265 -31.61 39.70 -0.66
CA ILE A 265 -32.77 40.36 -0.04
C ILE A 265 -33.68 39.30 0.60
N ASP A 266 -33.96 38.21 -0.11
CA ASP A 266 -34.77 37.12 0.40
C ASP A 266 -34.15 36.44 1.63
N ASN A 267 -32.85 36.13 1.59
CA ASN A 267 -32.13 35.54 2.72
C ASN A 267 -32.20 36.42 3.98
N GLN A 268 -32.10 37.75 3.80
CA GLN A 268 -32.19 38.69 4.92
C GLN A 268 -33.62 38.83 5.45
N LEU A 269 -34.62 38.93 4.57
CA LEU A 269 -36.02 39.07 4.97
C LEU A 269 -36.58 37.81 5.63
N THR A 270 -36.17 36.63 5.16
CA THR A 270 -36.62 35.35 5.70
C THR A 270 -35.73 34.82 6.82
N GLY A 271 -34.54 35.40 7.02
CA GLY A 271 -33.53 34.84 7.91
C GLY A 271 -32.95 33.51 7.43
N ALA A 272 -33.02 33.21 6.12
CA ALA A 272 -32.65 31.93 5.54
C ALA A 272 -31.16 31.76 5.19
N GLY A 273 -30.27 32.73 5.46
CA GLY A 273 -28.83 32.57 5.19
C GLY A 273 -28.18 31.46 6.03
N LEU A 274 -27.12 30.83 5.49
CA LEU A 274 -26.40 29.76 6.19
C LEU A 274 -25.35 30.32 7.15
N ARG A 275 -25.16 29.63 8.26
CA ARG A 275 -24.08 29.90 9.22
C ARG A 275 -23.06 28.78 9.20
N GLY A 276 -21.78 29.12 9.24
CA GLY A 276 -20.72 28.12 9.44
C GLY A 276 -20.86 27.46 10.82
N VAL A 277 -20.74 26.13 10.86
CA VAL A 277 -20.58 25.43 12.14
C VAL A 277 -19.20 25.77 12.71
N PRO A 278 -19.10 26.22 13.98
CA PRO A 278 -17.80 26.54 14.57
C PRO A 278 -16.82 25.37 14.49
N GLU A 279 -15.56 25.66 14.20
CA GLU A 279 -14.52 24.65 13.96
C GLU A 279 -14.37 23.64 15.12
N GLY A 280 -14.60 24.09 16.36
CA GLY A 280 -14.54 23.24 17.55
C GLY A 280 -15.50 22.04 17.50
N TRP A 281 -16.68 22.18 16.88
CA TRP A 281 -17.62 21.07 16.71
C TRP A 281 -17.13 20.06 15.66
N SER A 282 -16.50 20.54 14.58
CA SER A 282 -15.88 19.67 13.59
C SER A 282 -14.72 18.87 14.20
N LEU A 283 -13.87 19.52 15.00
CA LEU A 283 -12.80 18.86 15.75
C LEU A 283 -13.32 17.84 16.77
N ALA A 284 -14.40 18.16 17.50
CA ALA A 284 -15.04 17.24 18.43
C ALA A 284 -15.60 16.00 17.71
N LEU A 285 -16.25 16.19 16.55
CA LEU A 285 -16.75 15.10 15.71
C LEU A 285 -15.62 14.20 15.23
N VAL A 286 -14.52 14.78 14.74
CA VAL A 286 -13.31 14.04 14.32
C VAL A 286 -12.75 13.24 15.49
N GLY A 287 -12.60 13.87 16.67
CA GLY A 287 -12.10 13.24 17.89
C GLY A 287 -12.95 12.04 18.31
N ALA A 288 -14.28 12.20 18.35
CA ALA A 288 -15.21 11.14 18.71
C ALA A 288 -15.18 9.98 17.70
N ALA A 289 -15.22 10.28 16.39
CA ALA A 289 -15.19 9.27 15.34
C ALA A 289 -13.86 8.49 15.33
N CYS A 290 -12.73 9.18 15.50
CA CYS A 290 -11.41 8.56 15.57
C CYS A 290 -11.25 7.70 16.83
N ALA A 291 -11.72 8.16 17.99
CA ALA A 291 -11.70 7.38 19.22
C ALA A 291 -12.51 6.08 19.10
N LEU A 292 -13.71 6.17 18.52
CA LEU A 292 -14.54 5.00 18.24
C LEU A 292 -13.84 4.02 17.28
N LEU A 293 -13.26 4.54 16.19
CA LEU A 293 -12.58 3.72 15.19
C LEU A 293 -11.32 3.02 15.76
N LEU A 294 -10.54 3.73 16.57
CA LEU A 294 -9.36 3.18 17.26
C LEU A 294 -9.76 2.11 18.27
N ALA A 295 -10.84 2.32 19.03
CA ALA A 295 -11.35 1.32 19.97
C ALA A 295 -11.87 0.07 19.22
N ALA A 296 -12.61 0.27 18.13
CA ALA A 296 -13.14 -0.79 17.29
C ALA A 296 -12.03 -1.61 16.63
N GLY A 297 -11.01 -0.98 16.06
CA GLY A 297 -9.91 -1.69 15.39
C GLY A 297 -9.00 -2.49 16.32
N ARG A 298 -9.13 -2.35 17.65
CA ARG A 298 -8.48 -3.25 18.63
C ARG A 298 -9.24 -4.55 18.83
N ARG A 299 -10.55 -4.60 18.53
CA ARG A 299 -11.43 -5.74 18.82
C ARG A 299 -11.98 -6.41 17.55
N LEU A 300 -12.17 -5.64 16.49
CA LEU A 300 -12.83 -6.09 15.27
C LEU A 300 -11.82 -6.54 14.21
N HIS A 301 -12.27 -7.44 13.34
CA HIS A 301 -11.55 -7.82 12.13
C HIS A 301 -11.34 -6.59 11.21
N PRO A 302 -10.21 -6.48 10.47
CA PRO A 302 -9.91 -5.31 9.63
C PRO A 302 -11.02 -4.91 8.65
N GLY A 303 -11.74 -5.89 8.09
CA GLY A 303 -12.89 -5.63 7.21
C GLY A 303 -14.08 -4.98 7.93
N ALA A 304 -14.36 -5.36 9.18
CA ALA A 304 -15.41 -4.74 9.99
C ALA A 304 -15.02 -3.31 10.42
N ALA A 305 -13.74 -3.08 10.73
CA ALA A 305 -13.22 -1.74 10.97
C ALA A 305 -13.31 -0.85 9.71
N ALA A 306 -13.12 -1.42 8.51
CA ALA A 306 -13.31 -0.72 7.23
C ALA A 306 -14.77 -0.29 7.04
N ALA A 307 -15.71 -1.22 7.29
CA ALA A 307 -17.13 -0.95 7.20
C ALA A 307 -17.56 0.15 8.19
N LEU A 308 -17.03 0.14 9.42
CA LEU A 308 -17.26 1.20 10.39
C LEU A 308 -16.70 2.55 9.92
N ALA A 309 -15.48 2.59 9.37
CA ALA A 309 -14.90 3.83 8.83
C ALA A 309 -15.75 4.41 7.70
N ALA A 310 -16.22 3.55 6.78
CA ALA A 310 -17.11 3.94 5.69
C ALA A 310 -18.48 4.43 6.23
N ALA A 311 -19.05 3.76 7.21
CA ALA A 311 -20.31 4.16 7.84
C ALA A 311 -20.17 5.51 8.57
N LEU A 312 -19.05 5.75 9.25
CA LEU A 312 -18.77 7.04 9.89
C LEU A 312 -18.61 8.16 8.86
N ALA A 313 -17.87 7.92 7.77
CA ALA A 313 -17.73 8.90 6.69
C ALA A 313 -19.08 9.22 6.01
N ALA A 314 -19.90 8.21 5.74
CA ALA A 314 -21.26 8.40 5.22
C ALA A 314 -22.15 9.14 6.23
N GLY A 315 -22.02 8.83 7.51
CA GLY A 315 -22.72 9.53 8.59
C GLY A 315 -22.37 11.00 8.68
N VAL A 316 -21.09 11.37 8.48
CA VAL A 316 -20.66 12.78 8.38
C VAL A 316 -21.32 13.47 7.20
N ALA A 317 -21.32 12.85 6.01
CA ALA A 317 -21.95 13.42 4.82
C ALA A 317 -23.46 13.65 5.04
N LEU A 318 -24.14 12.68 5.66
CA LEU A 318 -25.56 12.75 5.96
C LEU A 318 -25.88 13.79 7.05
N LEU A 319 -25.01 13.91 8.06
CA LEU A 319 -25.10 14.98 9.07
C LEU A 319 -24.90 16.36 8.43
N SER A 320 -23.90 16.53 7.56
CA SER A 320 -23.65 17.77 6.83
C SER A 320 -24.86 18.17 5.99
N TRP A 321 -25.45 17.24 5.23
CA TRP A 321 -26.70 17.48 4.50
C TRP A 321 -27.86 17.88 5.40
N ALA A 322 -28.07 17.16 6.51
CA ALA A 322 -29.16 17.43 7.45
C ALA A 322 -29.02 18.77 8.20
N LEU A 323 -27.78 19.21 8.44
CA LEU A 323 -27.47 20.53 8.99
C LEU A 323 -27.62 21.63 7.93
N PHE A 324 -27.20 21.37 6.69
CA PHE A 324 -27.32 22.31 5.57
C PHE A 324 -28.79 22.67 5.32
N ALA A 325 -29.66 21.67 5.29
CA ALA A 325 -31.12 21.84 5.18
C ALA A 325 -31.74 22.63 6.36
N ARG A 326 -31.02 22.82 7.47
CA ARG A 326 -31.43 23.60 8.64
C ARG A 326 -30.69 24.94 8.78
N GLY A 327 -29.97 25.38 7.75
CA GLY A 327 -29.27 26.66 7.78
C GLY A 327 -27.85 26.62 8.35
N LEU A 328 -27.27 25.43 8.54
CA LEU A 328 -25.94 25.25 9.14
C LEU A 328 -24.97 24.56 8.16
N TRP A 329 -23.83 25.19 7.89
CA TRP A 329 -22.80 24.63 7.04
C TRP A 329 -21.72 23.90 7.85
N LEU A 330 -21.76 22.57 7.83
CA LEU A 330 -20.67 21.72 8.31
C LEU A 330 -19.88 21.18 7.11
N ALA A 331 -18.69 21.72 6.88
CA ALA A 331 -17.72 21.25 5.89
C ALA A 331 -17.41 19.73 6.08
N PRO A 332 -17.92 18.82 5.22
CA PRO A 332 -17.82 17.38 5.47
C PRO A 332 -16.46 16.79 5.14
N LEU A 333 -15.65 17.43 4.28
CA LEU A 333 -14.44 16.80 3.75
C LEU A 333 -13.41 16.52 4.84
N PHE A 334 -13.25 17.43 5.80
CA PHE A 334 -12.26 17.27 6.87
C PHE A 334 -12.56 16.11 7.81
N PRO A 335 -13.76 15.99 8.42
CA PRO A 335 -14.06 14.83 9.25
C PRO A 335 -14.04 13.52 8.48
N MET A 336 -14.52 13.50 7.23
CA MET A 336 -14.49 12.29 6.39
C MET A 336 -13.06 11.83 6.10
N ALA A 337 -12.20 12.73 5.61
CA ALA A 337 -10.82 12.44 5.29
C ALA A 337 -10.03 12.02 6.54
N ALA A 338 -10.27 12.65 7.69
CA ALA A 338 -9.65 12.29 8.95
C ALA A 338 -9.97 10.85 9.37
N VAL A 339 -11.25 10.45 9.30
CA VAL A 339 -11.68 9.07 9.59
C VAL A 339 -11.02 8.07 8.64
N LEU A 340 -11.04 8.34 7.34
CA LEU A 340 -10.46 7.45 6.33
C LEU A 340 -8.93 7.36 6.47
N ALA A 341 -8.25 8.46 6.78
CA ALA A 341 -6.80 8.50 6.98
C ALA A 341 -6.38 7.73 8.24
N VAL A 342 -7.14 7.85 9.34
CA VAL A 342 -6.89 7.06 10.57
C VAL A 342 -7.09 5.58 10.30
N TYR A 343 -8.16 5.18 9.61
CA TYR A 343 -8.36 3.79 9.20
C TYR A 343 -7.20 3.29 8.33
N GLY A 344 -6.80 4.04 7.30
CA GLY A 344 -5.69 3.69 6.42
C GLY A 344 -4.36 3.53 7.18
N ALA A 345 -4.09 4.41 8.15
CA ALA A 345 -2.92 4.31 9.02
C ALA A 345 -2.95 3.06 9.92
N MET A 346 -4.12 2.68 10.44
CA MET A 346 -4.31 1.44 11.20
C MET A 346 -4.10 0.21 10.33
N ALA A 347 -4.71 0.17 9.14
CA ALA A 347 -4.58 -0.94 8.19
C ALA A 347 -3.12 -1.12 7.74
N LEU A 348 -2.42 -0.03 7.43
CA LEU A 348 -1.00 -0.06 7.07
C LEU A 348 -0.13 -0.58 8.23
N ALA A 349 -0.40 -0.13 9.47
CA ALA A 349 0.32 -0.60 10.64
C ALA A 349 0.08 -2.10 10.89
N ALA A 350 -1.17 -2.57 10.78
CA ALA A 350 -1.51 -3.98 10.90
C ALA A 350 -0.82 -4.83 9.82
N TYR A 351 -0.88 -4.40 8.56
CA TYR A 351 -0.20 -5.08 7.45
C TYR A 351 1.32 -5.15 7.64
N ALA A 352 1.94 -4.04 8.07
CA ALA A 352 3.38 -4.00 8.35
C ALA A 352 3.76 -4.95 9.49
N ALA A 353 2.93 -5.04 10.55
CA ALA A 353 3.12 -5.98 11.65
C ALA A 353 3.03 -7.43 11.17
N THR A 354 1.97 -7.80 10.44
CA THR A 354 1.80 -9.14 9.88
C THR A 354 2.98 -9.53 8.97
N ARG A 355 3.46 -8.61 8.14
CA ARG A 355 4.59 -8.86 7.24
C ARG A 355 5.92 -9.02 8.00
N ARG A 356 6.13 -8.27 9.08
CA ARG A 356 7.31 -8.44 9.96
C ARG A 356 7.30 -9.78 10.66
N HIS A 357 6.16 -10.18 11.23
CA HIS A 357 6.00 -11.51 11.84
C HIS A 357 6.28 -12.62 10.84
N ALA A 358 5.71 -12.57 9.63
CA ALA A 358 5.96 -13.58 8.60
C ALA A 358 7.46 -13.68 8.20
N ARG A 359 8.17 -12.54 8.12
CA ARG A 359 9.61 -12.52 7.85
C ARG A 359 10.43 -13.12 8.98
N LEU A 360 10.12 -12.75 10.23
CA LEU A 360 10.79 -13.29 11.41
C LEU A 360 10.57 -14.80 11.54
N THR A 361 9.33 -15.26 11.36
CA THR A 361 9.01 -16.69 11.34
C THR A 361 9.82 -17.43 10.28
N ARG A 362 9.87 -16.93 9.03
CA ARG A 362 10.69 -17.53 7.97
C ARG A 362 12.19 -17.55 8.31
N ALA A 363 12.71 -16.46 8.87
CA ALA A 363 14.12 -16.37 9.26
C ALA A 363 14.47 -17.39 10.37
N MET A 364 13.57 -17.63 11.32
CA MET A 364 13.75 -18.65 12.36
C MET A 364 13.75 -20.06 11.76
N PHE A 365 12.86 -20.38 10.82
CA PHE A 365 12.84 -21.70 10.18
C PHE A 365 14.04 -21.96 9.26
N ALA A 366 14.59 -20.92 8.62
CA ALA A 366 15.76 -21.02 7.74
C ALA A 366 17.06 -21.41 8.47
N GLN A 367 17.10 -21.34 9.81
CA GLN A 367 18.24 -21.81 10.61
C GLN A 367 18.24 -23.33 10.82
N TYR A 368 17.11 -24.00 10.59
CA TYR A 368 16.96 -25.44 10.85
C TYR A 368 16.73 -26.25 9.57
N VAL A 369 16.38 -25.60 8.46
CA VAL A 369 16.02 -26.25 7.20
C VAL A 369 16.52 -25.38 6.03
N PRO A 370 17.21 -25.95 5.01
CA PRO A 370 17.67 -25.20 3.84
C PRO A 370 16.54 -24.39 3.17
N PRO A 371 16.81 -23.17 2.67
CA PRO A 371 15.77 -22.26 2.14
C PRO A 371 14.89 -22.91 1.06
N THR A 372 15.48 -23.75 0.21
CA THR A 372 14.81 -24.49 -0.86
C THR A 372 13.77 -25.48 -0.34
N VAL A 373 14.00 -26.06 0.83
CA VAL A 373 13.05 -26.98 1.48
C VAL A 373 11.94 -26.18 2.17
N VAL A 374 12.25 -25.05 2.82
CA VAL A 374 11.23 -24.16 3.43
C VAL A 374 10.26 -23.62 2.37
N GLU A 375 10.78 -23.15 1.22
CA GLU A 375 9.94 -22.66 0.12
C GLU A 375 8.98 -23.73 -0.38
N ARG A 376 9.46 -24.97 -0.53
CA ARG A 376 8.64 -26.10 -0.97
C ARG A 376 7.63 -26.55 0.08
N LEU A 377 7.97 -26.49 1.38
CA LEU A 377 7.04 -26.79 2.47
C LEU A 377 5.92 -25.75 2.59
N VAL A 378 6.23 -24.46 2.32
CA VAL A 378 5.20 -23.41 2.23
C VAL A 378 4.31 -23.61 1.01
N ALA A 379 4.88 -24.01 -0.14
CA ALA A 379 4.12 -24.28 -1.36
C ALA A 379 3.28 -25.56 -1.27
N GLN A 380 3.75 -26.56 -0.52
CA GLN A 380 3.13 -27.89 -0.42
C GLN A 380 3.08 -28.38 1.05
N PRO A 381 2.13 -27.86 1.86
CA PRO A 381 2.05 -28.18 3.29
C PRO A 381 1.81 -29.67 3.62
N HIS A 382 1.34 -30.46 2.65
CA HIS A 382 1.07 -31.89 2.82
C HIS A 382 2.34 -32.75 2.96
N LEU A 383 3.51 -32.22 2.56
CA LEU A 383 4.82 -32.88 2.75
C LEU A 383 5.28 -32.92 4.22
N LEU A 384 4.60 -32.19 5.13
CA LEU A 384 4.88 -32.17 6.58
C LEU A 384 4.24 -33.34 7.35
N ARG A 385 3.51 -34.23 6.69
CA ARG A 385 2.88 -35.38 7.37
C ARG A 385 3.93 -36.41 7.76
N LEU A 386 3.69 -37.09 8.88
CA LEU A 386 4.44 -38.29 9.27
C LEU A 386 4.33 -39.35 8.18
N GLY A 387 5.43 -40.01 7.90
CA GLY A 387 5.54 -40.96 6.80
C GLY A 387 6.79 -40.70 5.97
N GLY A 388 7.12 -41.68 5.15
CA GLY A 388 8.26 -41.60 4.26
C GLY A 388 8.04 -42.48 3.05
N GLU A 389 8.86 -42.26 2.04
CA GLU A 389 8.83 -43.00 0.79
C GLU A 389 10.09 -43.86 0.68
N ALA A 390 9.91 -45.08 0.19
CA ALA A 390 11.02 -46.00 -0.03
C ALA A 390 11.78 -45.56 -1.28
N ARG A 391 12.96 -44.97 -1.09
CA ARG A 391 13.84 -44.47 -2.15
C ARG A 391 15.21 -45.12 -2.06
N GLU A 392 15.85 -45.23 -3.22
CA GLU A 392 17.28 -45.50 -3.26
C GLU A 392 18.03 -44.18 -3.09
N VAL A 393 18.98 -44.16 -2.15
CA VAL A 393 19.80 -42.99 -1.85
C VAL A 393 21.25 -43.43 -1.63
N THR A 394 22.18 -42.49 -1.75
CA THR A 394 23.54 -42.69 -1.26
C THR A 394 23.70 -42.03 0.10
N LEU A 395 24.07 -42.82 1.08
CA LEU A 395 24.27 -42.42 2.47
C LEU A 395 25.75 -42.17 2.73
N MET A 396 26.03 -41.11 3.48
CA MET A 396 27.35 -40.78 4.00
C MET A 396 27.30 -40.69 5.52
N PHE A 397 28.26 -41.34 6.16
CA PHE A 397 28.61 -41.12 7.55
C PHE A 397 30.05 -40.63 7.63
N THR A 398 30.29 -39.63 8.48
CA THR A 398 31.63 -39.18 8.82
C THR A 398 31.88 -39.31 10.30
N ASP A 399 33.14 -39.38 10.70
CA ASP A 399 33.60 -39.39 12.10
C ASP A 399 34.99 -38.75 12.18
N LEU A 400 35.30 -38.08 13.28
CA LEU A 400 36.62 -37.52 13.52
C LEU A 400 37.50 -38.55 14.25
N GLU A 401 38.61 -38.92 13.64
CA GLU A 401 39.53 -39.91 14.18
C GLU A 401 40.07 -39.47 15.55
N GLY A 402 39.86 -40.31 16.57
CA GLY A 402 40.35 -40.06 17.93
C GLY A 402 39.62 -38.94 18.67
N PHE A 403 38.46 -38.47 18.17
CA PHE A 403 37.77 -37.33 18.76
C PHE A 403 37.37 -37.53 20.22
N THR A 404 36.94 -38.73 20.63
CA THR A 404 36.61 -39.00 22.03
C THR A 404 37.80 -38.68 22.95
N THR A 405 39.00 -39.17 22.61
CA THR A 405 40.22 -38.87 23.36
C THR A 405 40.59 -37.39 23.29
N LEU A 406 40.41 -36.75 22.13
CA LEU A 406 40.64 -35.30 21.99
C LEU A 406 39.68 -34.48 22.86
N SER A 407 38.41 -34.87 22.96
CA SER A 407 37.38 -34.17 23.74
C SER A 407 37.61 -34.25 25.26
N GLU A 408 38.32 -35.29 25.73
CA GLU A 408 38.76 -35.38 27.13
C GLU A 408 39.92 -34.42 27.45
N LEU A 409 40.69 -34.03 26.44
CA LEU A 409 41.85 -33.14 26.57
C LEU A 409 41.52 -31.65 26.33
N LEU A 410 40.42 -31.37 25.63
CA LEU A 410 39.97 -30.02 25.30
C LEU A 410 38.95 -29.48 26.31
N SER A 411 38.89 -28.16 26.48
CA SER A 411 37.77 -27.54 27.21
C SER A 411 36.45 -27.71 26.45
N ALA A 412 35.32 -27.54 27.13
CA ALA A 412 34.00 -27.58 26.49
C ALA A 412 33.88 -26.49 25.40
N GLU A 413 34.40 -25.29 25.66
CA GLU A 413 34.42 -24.17 24.70
C GLU A 413 35.29 -24.49 23.48
N GLN A 414 36.48 -25.05 23.70
CA GLN A 414 37.39 -25.46 22.61
C GLN A 414 36.81 -26.60 21.77
N THR A 415 36.12 -27.54 22.41
CA THR A 415 35.40 -28.63 21.74
C THR A 415 34.28 -28.08 20.85
N VAL A 416 33.47 -27.15 21.36
CA VAL A 416 32.41 -26.49 20.60
C VAL A 416 33.00 -25.66 19.45
N GLU A 417 34.10 -24.94 19.66
CA GLU A 417 34.77 -24.17 18.61
C GLU A 417 35.26 -25.08 17.49
N LEU A 418 35.93 -26.19 17.82
CA LEU A 418 36.42 -27.17 16.85
C LEU A 418 35.27 -27.75 16.03
N LEU A 419 34.22 -28.25 16.71
CA LEU A 419 33.05 -28.82 16.04
C LEU A 419 32.35 -27.79 15.15
N THR A 420 32.20 -26.55 15.62
CA THR A 420 31.60 -25.46 14.84
C THR A 420 32.41 -25.18 13.58
N LEU A 421 33.74 -25.10 13.68
CA LEU A 421 34.62 -24.88 12.53
C LEU A 421 34.58 -26.05 11.55
N TYR A 422 34.55 -27.28 12.06
CA TYR A 422 34.41 -28.50 11.28
C TYR A 422 33.07 -28.53 10.52
N PHE A 423 31.94 -28.38 11.20
CA PHE A 423 30.62 -28.39 10.56
C PHE A 423 30.42 -27.26 9.55
N ASN A 424 30.92 -26.04 9.85
CA ASN A 424 30.88 -24.92 8.91
C ASN A 424 31.76 -25.13 7.68
N THR A 425 32.78 -25.98 7.77
CA THR A 425 33.62 -26.34 6.61
C THR A 425 32.97 -27.45 5.77
N MET A 426 32.36 -28.46 6.40
CA MET A 426 31.83 -29.64 5.72
C MET A 426 30.43 -29.43 5.13
N THR A 427 29.53 -28.77 5.87
CA THR A 427 28.12 -28.62 5.48
C THR A 427 27.94 -27.93 4.12
N PRO A 428 28.68 -26.85 3.77
CA PRO A 428 28.59 -26.24 2.45
C PRO A 428 28.99 -27.18 1.31
N LEU A 429 29.95 -28.09 1.52
CA LEU A 429 30.42 -29.04 0.50
C LEU A 429 29.37 -30.12 0.22
N ILE A 430 28.68 -30.58 1.27
CA ILE A 430 27.53 -31.49 1.14
C ILE A 430 26.41 -30.83 0.35
N HIS A 431 26.04 -29.59 0.69
CA HIS A 431 24.99 -28.87 -0.02
C HIS A 431 25.36 -28.49 -1.46
N ALA A 432 26.62 -28.15 -1.73
CA ALA A 432 27.10 -27.80 -3.08
C ALA A 432 26.96 -28.94 -4.09
N THR A 433 26.88 -30.19 -3.60
CA THR A 433 26.68 -31.39 -4.41
C THR A 433 25.24 -31.91 -4.34
N GLY A 434 24.29 -31.13 -3.81
CA GLY A 434 22.89 -31.54 -3.70
C GLY A 434 22.58 -32.48 -2.54
N GLY A 435 23.51 -32.65 -1.60
CA GLY A 435 23.33 -33.48 -0.41
C GLY A 435 22.46 -32.82 0.66
N THR A 436 21.70 -33.65 1.37
CA THR A 436 20.91 -33.26 2.54
C THR A 436 21.62 -33.74 3.80
N VAL A 437 21.99 -32.82 4.68
CA VAL A 437 22.46 -33.16 6.04
C VAL A 437 21.25 -33.58 6.86
N ASP A 438 21.26 -34.82 7.36
CA ASP A 438 20.20 -35.37 8.21
C ASP A 438 20.36 -34.82 9.63
N LYS A 439 21.52 -35.12 10.25
CA LYS A 439 21.84 -34.68 11.62
C LYS A 439 23.35 -34.75 11.90
N PHE A 440 23.73 -34.06 12.96
CA PHE A 440 25.02 -34.20 13.62
C PHE A 440 24.88 -35.17 14.81
N ILE A 441 25.80 -36.13 14.93
CA ILE A 441 25.80 -37.14 16.00
C ILE A 441 27.14 -37.05 16.72
N GLY A 442 27.24 -36.21 17.75
CA GLY A 442 28.54 -35.89 18.35
C GLY A 442 29.42 -35.14 17.35
N ASP A 443 30.54 -35.73 16.96
CA ASP A 443 31.46 -35.27 15.91
C ASP A 443 31.15 -35.81 14.51
N ALA A 444 30.20 -36.74 14.40
CA ALA A 444 29.81 -37.35 13.14
C ALA A 444 28.80 -36.51 12.35
N VAL A 445 28.90 -36.55 11.01
CA VAL A 445 27.91 -36.00 10.09
C VAL A 445 27.20 -37.16 9.38
N MET A 446 25.87 -37.18 9.46
CA MET A 446 25.04 -38.07 8.64
C MET A 446 24.41 -37.25 7.52
N ALA A 447 24.62 -37.66 6.26
CA ALA A 447 24.05 -37.01 5.09
C ALA A 447 23.61 -38.04 4.04
N PHE A 448 22.72 -37.62 3.13
CA PHE A 448 22.30 -38.45 2.01
C PHE A 448 22.01 -37.64 0.74
N TRP A 449 22.12 -38.31 -0.41
CA TRP A 449 21.81 -37.79 -1.75
C TRP A 449 20.71 -38.63 -2.40
N GLY A 450 19.87 -38.00 -3.24
CA GLY A 450 18.70 -38.64 -3.86
C GLY A 450 17.37 -38.39 -3.12
N ALA A 451 17.38 -37.58 -2.07
CA ALA A 451 16.18 -37.08 -1.40
C ALA A 451 16.45 -35.72 -0.71
N PRO A 452 15.45 -34.82 -0.58
CA PRO A 452 14.07 -34.92 -1.07
C PRO A 452 13.91 -34.70 -2.57
N LEU A 453 14.98 -34.25 -3.25
CA LEU A 453 15.01 -34.08 -4.70
C LEU A 453 15.52 -35.36 -5.36
N ASP A 454 14.91 -35.72 -6.50
CA ASP A 454 15.40 -36.82 -7.31
C ASP A 454 16.75 -36.44 -7.92
N ASP A 455 17.71 -37.34 -7.81
CA ASP A 455 19.05 -37.16 -8.32
C ASP A 455 19.55 -38.48 -8.90
N ALA A 456 19.54 -38.62 -10.22
CA ALA A 456 19.98 -39.84 -10.89
C ALA A 456 21.48 -40.14 -10.69
N HIS A 457 22.27 -39.13 -10.29
CA HIS A 457 23.72 -39.23 -10.08
C HIS A 457 24.09 -39.10 -8.60
N HIS A 458 23.16 -39.42 -7.69
CA HIS A 458 23.34 -39.28 -6.24
C HIS A 458 24.59 -39.97 -5.70
N ALA A 459 25.00 -41.10 -6.28
CA ALA A 459 26.22 -41.82 -5.88
C ALA A 459 27.49 -41.04 -6.26
N GLU A 460 27.53 -40.47 -7.46
CA GLU A 460 28.65 -39.64 -7.93
C GLU A 460 28.77 -38.36 -7.10
N HIS A 461 27.67 -37.66 -6.87
CA HIS A 461 27.64 -36.44 -6.07
C HIS A 461 28.14 -36.69 -4.64
N ALA A 462 27.71 -37.79 -4.00
CA ALA A 462 28.18 -38.17 -2.67
C ALA A 462 29.69 -38.45 -2.63
N VAL A 463 30.24 -39.15 -3.64
CA VAL A 463 31.68 -39.44 -3.72
C VAL A 463 32.48 -38.15 -4.01
N ARG A 464 31.99 -37.27 -4.89
CA ARG A 464 32.61 -35.96 -5.12
C ARG A 464 32.61 -35.10 -3.86
N ALA A 465 31.53 -35.13 -3.08
CA ALA A 465 31.47 -34.47 -1.78
C ALA A 465 32.52 -35.04 -0.82
N ALA A 466 32.65 -36.37 -0.73
CA ALA A 466 33.65 -37.02 0.12
C ALA A 466 35.09 -36.61 -0.26
N LEU A 467 35.39 -36.56 -1.56
CA LEU A 467 36.69 -36.11 -2.06
C LEU A 467 36.96 -34.63 -1.73
N ALA A 468 35.97 -33.76 -1.93
CA ALA A 468 36.06 -32.34 -1.60
C ALA A 468 36.23 -32.11 -0.09
N MET A 469 35.49 -32.86 0.73
CA MET A 469 35.62 -32.80 2.19
C MET A 469 37.00 -33.27 2.65
N ARG A 470 37.54 -34.36 2.08
CA ARG A 470 38.91 -34.81 2.35
C ARG A 470 39.93 -33.72 2.01
N GLN A 471 39.79 -33.06 0.87
CA GLN A 471 40.68 -31.94 0.50
C GLN A 471 40.53 -30.74 1.45
N ALA A 472 39.30 -30.41 1.85
CA ALA A 472 39.04 -29.31 2.77
C ALA A 472 39.59 -29.54 4.18
N MET A 473 39.79 -30.79 4.60
CA MET A 473 40.42 -31.13 5.88
C MET A 473 41.86 -30.61 5.97
N GLU A 474 42.60 -30.54 4.86
CA GLU A 474 43.97 -30.02 4.85
C GLU A 474 44.00 -28.53 5.23
N GLY A 475 43.09 -27.74 4.65
CA GLY A 475 42.91 -26.32 4.99
C GLY A 475 42.36 -26.12 6.40
N LEU A 476 41.45 -26.99 6.85
CA LEU A 476 40.92 -26.96 8.20
C LEU A 476 42.00 -27.21 9.26
N ALA A 477 42.89 -28.17 9.03
CA ALA A 477 44.00 -28.46 9.93
C ALA A 477 44.92 -27.24 10.12
N GLY A 478 45.16 -26.44 9.07
CA GLY A 478 45.88 -25.17 9.18
C GLY A 478 45.17 -24.15 10.09
N ARG A 479 43.87 -23.93 9.86
CA ARG A 479 43.06 -23.01 10.67
C ARG A 479 42.94 -23.42 12.13
N LEU A 480 42.88 -24.73 12.41
CA LEU A 480 42.87 -25.24 13.79
C LEU A 480 44.19 -24.95 14.49
N ARG A 481 45.33 -25.16 13.82
CA ARG A 481 46.66 -24.84 14.39
C ARG A 481 46.84 -23.36 14.70
N GLU A 482 46.37 -22.47 13.82
CA GLU A 482 46.40 -21.01 14.06
C GLU A 482 45.62 -20.60 15.32
N ARG A 483 44.61 -21.38 15.68
CA ARG A 483 43.77 -21.17 16.88
C ARG A 483 44.25 -21.97 18.10
N GLY A 484 45.40 -22.63 18.01
CA GLY A 484 45.94 -23.46 19.08
C GLY A 484 45.18 -24.77 19.31
N LEU A 485 44.36 -25.21 18.36
CA LEU A 485 43.60 -26.45 18.40
C LEU A 485 44.36 -27.60 17.69
N PRO A 486 44.21 -28.85 18.14
CA PRO A 486 44.86 -30.00 17.52
C PRO A 486 44.33 -30.25 16.10
N PRO A 487 45.17 -30.74 15.17
CA PRO A 487 44.68 -31.19 13.87
C PRO A 487 43.78 -32.42 14.06
N VAL A 488 42.77 -32.54 13.20
CA VAL A 488 41.85 -33.69 13.19
C VAL A 488 41.86 -34.35 11.81
N HIS A 489 41.60 -35.65 11.80
CA HIS A 489 41.40 -36.44 10.59
C HIS A 489 39.96 -36.93 10.54
N MET A 490 39.45 -37.13 9.33
CA MET A 490 38.07 -37.55 9.13
C MET A 490 38.04 -38.86 8.37
N ARG A 491 37.16 -39.76 8.81
CA ARG A 491 36.82 -41.00 8.11
C ARG A 491 35.43 -40.87 7.52
N ILE A 492 35.22 -41.44 6.34
CA ILE A 492 33.98 -41.35 5.58
C ILE A 492 33.55 -42.75 5.13
N GLY A 493 32.31 -43.12 5.43
CA GLY A 493 31.66 -44.32 4.95
C GLY A 493 30.53 -44.00 3.98
N LEU A 494 30.53 -44.65 2.81
CA LEU A 494 29.55 -44.43 1.75
C LEU A 494 28.84 -45.73 1.36
N HIS A 495 27.51 -45.71 1.34
CA HIS A 495 26.73 -46.85 0.86
C HIS A 495 25.49 -46.39 0.08
N THR A 496 25.22 -47.07 -1.02
CA THR A 496 24.02 -46.85 -1.83
C THR A 496 23.04 -48.00 -1.63
N GLY A 497 21.82 -47.68 -1.21
CA GLY A 497 20.80 -48.67 -0.95
C GLY A 497 19.42 -48.07 -0.75
N ARG A 498 18.42 -48.95 -0.69
CA ARG A 498 17.02 -48.54 -0.46
C ARG A 498 16.78 -48.28 1.02
N VAL A 499 16.22 -47.11 1.31
CA VAL A 499 15.78 -46.68 2.65
C VAL A 499 14.41 -46.02 2.56
N VAL A 500 13.75 -45.86 3.69
CA VAL A 500 12.59 -44.98 3.83
C VAL A 500 13.10 -43.59 4.21
N VAL A 501 12.87 -42.59 3.36
CA VAL A 501 13.17 -41.19 3.68
C VAL A 501 11.86 -40.45 3.95
N GLY A 502 11.80 -39.72 5.07
CA GLY A 502 10.62 -38.92 5.39
C GLY A 502 10.65 -38.37 6.81
N ASN A 503 9.51 -37.82 7.24
CA ASN A 503 9.34 -37.32 8.59
C ASN A 503 9.10 -38.49 9.54
N VAL A 504 10.11 -38.81 10.36
CA VAL A 504 10.04 -39.90 11.33
C VAL A 504 10.17 -39.36 12.75
N GLY A 505 9.32 -39.84 13.65
CA GLY A 505 9.28 -39.47 15.06
C GLY A 505 7.86 -39.58 15.63
N SER A 506 7.58 -38.86 16.70
CA SER A 506 6.23 -38.71 17.25
C SER A 506 5.49 -37.53 16.62
N GLU A 507 4.18 -37.44 16.82
CA GLU A 507 3.37 -36.29 16.37
C GLU A 507 3.86 -34.95 16.92
N GLN A 508 4.50 -34.96 18.09
CA GLN A 508 5.04 -33.77 18.76
C GLN A 508 6.50 -33.48 18.38
N ARG A 509 7.25 -34.48 17.92
CA ARG A 509 8.67 -34.35 17.59
C ARG A 509 9.06 -35.35 16.49
N PHE A 510 9.28 -34.83 15.28
CA PHE A 510 9.74 -35.59 14.13
C PHE A 510 10.92 -34.88 13.44
N SER A 511 11.73 -35.66 12.73
CA SER A 511 12.84 -35.18 11.91
C SER A 511 12.74 -35.80 10.52
N TYR A 512 13.08 -35.03 9.48
CA TYR A 512 13.23 -35.57 8.13
C TYR A 512 14.54 -36.37 8.06
N THR A 513 14.45 -37.70 8.01
CA THR A 513 15.60 -38.60 8.20
C THR A 513 15.46 -39.84 7.32
N ALA A 514 16.58 -40.53 7.07
CA ALA A 514 16.61 -41.80 6.37
C ALA A 514 16.62 -42.97 7.35
N ILE A 515 15.78 -43.99 7.13
CA ILE A 515 15.70 -45.21 7.95
C ILE A 515 15.75 -46.45 7.08
N GLY A 516 16.62 -47.39 7.43
CA GLY A 516 16.72 -48.69 6.79
C GLY A 516 18.05 -49.37 7.09
N ASP A 517 18.17 -50.64 6.69
CA ASP A 517 19.39 -51.42 6.88
C ASP A 517 20.62 -50.77 6.21
N ALA A 518 20.42 -50.13 5.04
CA ALA A 518 21.46 -49.40 4.32
C ALA A 518 22.11 -48.27 5.15
N VAL A 519 21.37 -47.63 6.07
CA VAL A 519 21.89 -46.60 6.99
C VAL A 519 22.96 -47.19 7.91
N ASN A 520 22.68 -48.36 8.47
CA ASN A 520 23.60 -49.05 9.37
C ASN A 520 24.87 -49.52 8.64
N LEU A 521 24.73 -49.94 7.37
CA LEU A 521 25.87 -50.33 6.57
C LEU A 521 26.80 -49.14 6.29
N ALA A 522 26.27 -47.97 5.91
CA ALA A 522 27.07 -46.76 5.70
C ALA A 522 27.86 -46.37 6.96
N ALA A 523 27.21 -46.35 8.12
CA ALA A 523 27.85 -46.04 9.41
C ALA A 523 28.97 -47.03 9.77
N ARG A 524 28.81 -48.31 9.44
CA ARG A 524 29.85 -49.33 9.72
C ARG A 524 31.02 -49.26 8.74
N LEU A 525 30.79 -48.84 7.50
CA LEU A 525 31.85 -48.59 6.53
C LEU A 525 32.72 -47.39 6.93
N GLU A 526 32.14 -46.39 7.59
CA GLU A 526 32.92 -45.31 8.20
C GLU A 526 33.92 -45.93 9.19
N GLY A 527 33.46 -46.65 10.20
CA GLY A 527 34.34 -47.23 11.23
C GLY A 527 35.39 -48.20 10.67
N ALA A 528 35.03 -48.95 9.63
CA ALA A 528 35.89 -49.89 8.91
C ALA A 528 37.15 -49.25 8.30
N ASN A 529 37.13 -47.95 8.03
CA ASN A 529 38.31 -47.22 7.55
C ASN A 529 39.54 -47.44 8.44
N LYS A 530 39.35 -47.55 9.77
CA LYS A 530 40.43 -47.80 10.73
C LYS A 530 41.18 -49.08 10.42
N ALA A 531 40.43 -50.13 10.11
CA ALA A 531 41.02 -51.40 9.73
C ALA A 531 41.82 -51.22 8.43
N PHE A 532 41.21 -50.65 7.39
CA PHE A 532 41.88 -50.57 6.08
C PHE A 532 42.96 -49.48 5.97
N GLY A 533 43.12 -48.63 7.00
CA GLY A 533 44.03 -47.49 6.94
C GLY A 533 43.61 -46.44 5.91
N THR A 534 42.31 -46.35 5.61
CA THR A 534 41.75 -45.43 4.62
C THR A 534 41.02 -44.28 5.29
N HIS A 535 40.70 -43.23 4.53
CA HIS A 535 39.85 -42.12 4.99
C HIS A 535 38.48 -42.10 4.31
N ILE A 536 38.33 -42.79 3.17
CA ILE A 536 37.07 -42.93 2.45
C ILE A 536 36.91 -44.40 2.10
N LEU A 537 35.79 -44.99 2.54
CA LEU A 537 35.42 -46.35 2.22
C LEU A 537 34.01 -46.36 1.64
N MET A 538 33.81 -47.08 0.55
CA MET A 538 32.51 -47.21 -0.10
C MET A 538 32.18 -48.65 -0.43
N SER A 539 30.89 -48.99 -0.35
CA SER A 539 30.38 -50.30 -0.78
C SER A 539 30.42 -50.46 -2.31
N GLY A 540 30.43 -51.70 -2.78
CA GLY A 540 30.31 -52.04 -4.20
C GLY A 540 29.08 -51.46 -4.88
N SER A 541 27.93 -51.38 -4.19
CA SER A 541 26.73 -50.76 -4.76
C SER A 541 26.93 -49.26 -5.07
N THR A 542 27.73 -48.55 -4.28
CA THR A 542 28.12 -47.17 -4.62
C THR A 542 29.07 -47.17 -5.81
N ALA A 543 30.10 -48.01 -5.79
CA ALA A 543 31.13 -48.09 -6.83
C ALA A 543 30.55 -48.40 -8.23
N GLU A 544 29.57 -49.30 -8.32
CA GLU A 544 28.89 -49.67 -9.57
C GLU A 544 28.12 -48.52 -10.24
N ARG A 545 27.77 -47.48 -9.46
CA ARG A 545 27.01 -46.31 -9.94
C ARG A 545 27.90 -45.11 -10.25
N LEU A 546 29.23 -45.28 -10.21
CA LEU A 546 30.19 -44.22 -10.50
C LEU A 546 30.65 -44.26 -11.97
N PRO A 547 30.98 -43.10 -12.56
CA PRO A 547 31.63 -43.07 -13.86
C PRO A 547 33.01 -43.75 -13.82
N PRO A 548 33.45 -44.39 -14.92
CA PRO A 548 34.74 -45.10 -14.99
C PRO A 548 35.97 -44.20 -14.82
N GLU A 549 35.79 -42.88 -14.92
CA GLU A 549 36.80 -41.86 -14.71
C GLU A 549 37.25 -41.75 -13.23
N LEU A 550 36.38 -42.13 -12.29
CA LEU A 550 36.74 -42.16 -10.87
C LEU A 550 37.54 -43.43 -10.58
N GLY A 551 38.85 -43.30 -10.39
CA GLY A 551 39.73 -44.41 -10.04
C GLY A 551 39.36 -44.99 -8.67
N LEU A 552 38.99 -46.27 -8.63
CA LEU A 552 38.68 -46.99 -7.38
C LEU A 552 39.60 -48.19 -7.17
N ARG A 553 40.15 -48.31 -5.97
CA ARG A 553 40.90 -49.48 -5.51
C ARG A 553 39.96 -50.41 -4.74
N ALA A 554 39.82 -51.64 -5.20
CA ALA A 554 39.14 -52.71 -4.44
C ALA A 554 40.05 -53.14 -3.28
N LEU A 555 39.49 -53.28 -2.07
CA LEU A 555 40.26 -53.59 -0.87
C LEU A 555 39.98 -55.00 -0.35
N ASP A 556 38.71 -55.32 -0.13
CA ASP A 556 38.30 -56.62 0.42
C ASP A 556 36.79 -56.86 0.29
N ASP A 557 36.35 -58.09 0.56
CA ASP A 557 34.96 -58.45 0.77
C ASP A 557 34.71 -58.59 2.28
N VAL A 558 33.81 -57.76 2.82
CA VAL A 558 33.52 -57.70 4.26
C VAL A 558 32.10 -58.15 4.58
N ILE A 559 31.95 -58.92 5.66
CA ILE A 559 30.66 -59.33 6.23
C ILE A 559 30.37 -58.43 7.42
N VAL A 560 29.22 -57.78 7.39
CA VAL A 560 28.85 -56.81 8.41
C VAL A 560 27.94 -57.49 9.44
N LYS A 561 28.16 -57.27 10.73
CA LYS A 561 27.38 -57.91 11.81
C LYS A 561 25.86 -57.76 11.60
N GLY A 562 25.15 -58.88 11.41
CA GLY A 562 23.70 -58.89 11.15
C GLY A 562 23.32 -59.05 9.67
N ARG A 563 24.29 -59.14 8.75
CA ARG A 563 24.09 -59.51 7.35
C ARG A 563 24.98 -60.70 6.99
N SER A 564 24.44 -61.66 6.25
CA SER A 564 25.17 -62.86 5.79
C SER A 564 25.88 -62.65 4.45
N GLU A 565 25.43 -61.69 3.64
CA GLU A 565 26.00 -61.38 2.34
C GLU A 565 27.29 -60.54 2.47
N PRO A 566 28.40 -60.97 1.85
CA PRO A 566 29.60 -60.16 1.72
C PRO A 566 29.36 -58.89 0.89
N VAL A 567 29.95 -57.78 1.34
CA VAL A 567 29.97 -56.51 0.62
C VAL A 567 31.41 -56.20 0.23
N ARG A 568 31.66 -56.04 -1.07
CA ARG A 568 32.95 -55.54 -1.54
C ARG A 568 33.14 -54.08 -1.14
N VAL A 569 34.32 -53.74 -0.65
CA VAL A 569 34.66 -52.36 -0.28
C VAL A 569 35.77 -51.78 -1.15
N PHE A 570 35.62 -50.49 -1.44
CA PHE A 570 36.47 -49.73 -2.33
C PHE A 570 36.92 -48.44 -1.67
N THR A 571 38.08 -47.92 -2.09
CA THR A 571 38.55 -46.57 -1.75
C THR A 571 38.98 -45.82 -3.01
N PRO A 572 38.81 -44.48 -3.09
CA PRO A 572 39.32 -43.71 -4.22
C PRO A 572 40.84 -43.84 -4.36
N CYS A 573 41.33 -44.09 -5.58
CA CYS A 573 42.74 -44.29 -5.87
C CYS A 573 43.07 -43.94 -7.32
N ASP A 574 43.93 -42.94 -7.52
CA ASP A 574 44.30 -42.44 -8.85
C ASP A 574 45.38 -43.30 -9.55
N ASP A 575 46.15 -44.09 -8.80
CA ASP A 575 47.20 -44.96 -9.36
C ASP A 575 46.62 -46.23 -10.01
N ALA A 576 46.71 -46.30 -11.34
CA ALA A 576 46.21 -47.42 -12.13
C ALA A 576 46.90 -48.77 -11.83
N ARG A 577 48.19 -48.75 -11.47
CA ARG A 577 48.94 -49.97 -11.14
C ARG A 577 48.49 -50.52 -9.80
N VAL A 578 48.32 -49.66 -8.80
CA VAL A 578 47.78 -50.03 -7.48
C VAL A 578 46.38 -50.63 -7.62
N ARG A 579 45.51 -50.00 -8.42
CA ARG A 579 44.15 -50.53 -8.69
C ARG A 579 44.19 -51.91 -9.34
N ALA A 580 45.04 -52.09 -10.35
CA ALA A 580 45.15 -53.37 -11.06
C ALA A 580 45.67 -54.47 -10.12
N LEU A 581 46.76 -54.23 -9.41
CA LEU A 581 47.35 -55.21 -8.49
C LEU A 581 46.41 -55.56 -7.34
N SER A 582 45.67 -54.59 -6.79
CA SER A 582 44.71 -54.86 -5.70
C SER A 582 43.53 -55.71 -6.20
N ARG A 583 43.04 -55.44 -7.42
CA ARG A 583 41.98 -56.24 -8.04
C ARG A 583 42.46 -57.66 -8.34
N ASP A 584 43.65 -57.80 -8.91
CA ASP A 584 44.21 -59.11 -9.29
C ASP A 584 44.52 -59.94 -8.03
N ALA A 585 45.08 -59.32 -6.99
CA ALA A 585 45.30 -59.95 -5.69
C ALA A 585 44.01 -60.50 -5.09
N LEU A 586 42.93 -59.70 -5.07
CA LEU A 586 41.63 -60.14 -4.59
C LEU A 586 41.03 -61.23 -5.48
N GLN A 587 41.09 -61.10 -6.79
CA GLN A 587 40.55 -62.10 -7.72
C GLN A 587 41.24 -63.45 -7.54
N HIS A 588 42.57 -63.46 -7.47
CA HIS A 588 43.36 -64.68 -7.22
C HIS A 588 43.10 -65.25 -5.81
N PHE A 589 42.96 -64.38 -4.79
CA PHE A 589 42.62 -64.81 -3.43
C PHE A 589 41.24 -65.51 -3.40
N HIS A 590 40.23 -64.94 -4.07
CA HIS A 590 38.91 -65.54 -4.22
C HIS A 590 38.93 -66.85 -5.03
N ALA A 591 39.79 -66.94 -6.04
CA ALA A 591 39.98 -68.12 -6.88
C ALA A 591 40.85 -69.21 -6.25
N ARG A 592 41.36 -69.00 -5.02
CA ARG A 592 42.30 -69.90 -4.32
C ARG A 592 43.65 -70.09 -5.04
N GLN A 593 44.02 -69.12 -5.88
CA GLN A 593 45.28 -69.06 -6.61
C GLN A 593 46.33 -68.37 -5.72
N TRP A 594 46.82 -69.10 -4.71
CA TRP A 594 47.59 -68.49 -3.63
C TRP A 594 48.94 -67.92 -4.06
N ALA A 595 49.58 -68.53 -5.06
CA ALA A 595 50.90 -68.08 -5.53
C ALA A 595 50.75 -66.76 -6.29
N GLU A 596 49.75 -66.67 -7.15
CA GLU A 596 49.42 -65.50 -7.97
C GLU A 596 48.88 -64.36 -7.11
N ALA A 597 48.04 -64.65 -6.12
CA ALA A 597 47.59 -63.67 -5.14
C ALA A 597 48.75 -63.12 -4.31
N GLY A 598 49.67 -63.99 -3.87
CA GLY A 598 50.89 -63.58 -3.17
C GLY A 598 51.77 -62.67 -4.02
N ALA A 599 52.01 -63.02 -5.28
CA ALA A 599 52.83 -62.21 -6.19
C ALA A 599 52.22 -60.80 -6.44
N SER A 600 50.89 -60.72 -6.61
CA SER A 600 50.19 -59.44 -6.74
C SER A 600 50.29 -58.61 -5.45
N LEU A 601 50.21 -59.25 -4.27
CA LEU A 601 50.35 -58.59 -2.97
C LEU A 601 51.78 -58.10 -2.71
N ASP A 602 52.80 -58.90 -3.04
CA ASP A 602 54.21 -58.50 -2.89
C ASP A 602 54.53 -57.29 -3.77
N ALA A 603 54.04 -57.30 -5.03
CA ALA A 603 54.16 -56.14 -5.93
C ALA A 603 53.40 -54.92 -5.41
N LEU A 604 52.22 -55.11 -4.80
CA LEU A 604 51.43 -54.05 -4.20
C LEU A 604 52.12 -53.44 -2.96
N CYS A 605 52.66 -54.27 -2.07
CA CYS A 605 53.44 -53.85 -0.90
C CYS A 605 54.76 -53.16 -1.29
N ALA A 606 55.36 -53.51 -2.43
CA ALA A 606 56.52 -52.81 -2.97
C ALA A 606 56.17 -51.40 -3.47
N LEU A 607 54.98 -51.21 -4.05
CA LEU A 607 54.48 -49.89 -4.49
C LEU A 607 53.96 -49.04 -3.33
N LEU A 608 53.33 -49.67 -2.34
CA LEU A 608 52.78 -49.02 -1.14
C LEU A 608 53.32 -49.71 0.13
N PRO A 609 54.57 -49.40 0.53
CA PRO A 609 55.14 -49.97 1.74
C PRO A 609 54.31 -49.61 2.98
N GLY A 610 53.90 -50.62 3.74
CA GLY A 610 53.14 -50.44 4.98
C GLY A 610 51.64 -50.19 4.79
N ASP A 611 51.08 -50.42 3.59
CA ASP A 611 49.65 -50.34 3.34
C ASP A 611 48.86 -51.36 4.19
N PRO A 612 47.98 -50.90 5.12
CA PRO A 612 47.28 -51.81 6.04
C PRO A 612 46.31 -52.76 5.33
N ALA A 613 45.70 -52.33 4.22
CA ALA A 613 44.79 -53.16 3.43
C ALA A 613 45.53 -54.34 2.77
N ALA A 614 46.65 -54.10 2.10
CA ALA A 614 47.47 -55.13 1.48
C ALA A 614 48.08 -56.07 2.52
N THR A 615 48.60 -55.53 3.62
CA THR A 615 49.19 -56.32 4.72
C THR A 615 48.15 -57.28 5.30
N ARG A 616 46.93 -56.80 5.56
CA ARG A 616 45.85 -57.65 6.06
C ARG A 616 45.46 -58.74 5.06
N LEU A 617 45.34 -58.41 3.78
CA LEU A 617 44.99 -59.41 2.78
C LEU A 617 46.09 -60.49 2.66
N ALA A 618 47.37 -60.11 2.85
CA ALA A 618 48.48 -61.05 2.94
C ALA A 618 48.40 -61.95 4.19
N GLU A 619 48.06 -61.42 5.36
CA GLU A 619 47.82 -62.22 6.56
C GLU A 619 46.68 -63.23 6.35
N ARG A 620 45.61 -62.80 5.69
CA ARG A 620 44.47 -63.67 5.36
C ARG A 620 44.83 -64.73 4.33
N LEU A 621 45.68 -64.40 3.35
CA LEU A 621 46.26 -65.35 2.41
C LEU A 621 47.07 -66.43 3.14
N GLU A 622 47.93 -66.04 4.08
CA GLU A 622 48.72 -66.98 4.89
C GLU A 622 47.85 -67.86 5.81
N GLN A 623 46.81 -67.29 6.42
CA GLN A 623 45.82 -68.05 7.18
C GLN A 623 45.08 -69.05 6.28
N ALA A 624 44.67 -68.63 5.08
CA ALA A 624 43.97 -69.48 4.12
C ALA A 624 44.86 -70.63 3.60
N ARG A 625 46.16 -70.36 3.35
CA ARG A 625 47.15 -71.38 2.94
C ARG A 625 47.33 -72.49 3.98
N ARG A 626 47.14 -72.18 5.27
CA ARG A 626 47.30 -73.13 6.38
C ARG A 626 46.05 -73.98 6.65
N LEU A 627 44.91 -73.64 6.03
CA LEU A 627 43.67 -74.40 6.20
C LEU A 627 43.74 -75.73 5.42
N PRO A 628 43.29 -76.85 6.01
CA PRO A 628 43.10 -78.10 5.29
C PRO A 628 42.12 -77.90 4.12
N ALA A 629 42.33 -78.60 3.00
CA ALA A 629 41.46 -78.49 1.82
C ALA A 629 39.97 -78.81 2.08
N THR A 630 39.67 -79.48 3.19
CA THR A 630 38.33 -79.86 3.65
C THR A 630 37.68 -78.86 4.62
N ALA A 631 38.41 -77.82 5.07
CA ALA A 631 37.88 -76.82 5.98
C ALA A 631 36.96 -75.83 5.26
N ALA A 632 35.89 -75.40 5.94
CA ALA A 632 35.03 -74.34 5.43
C ALA A 632 35.82 -73.03 5.32
N TRP A 633 36.03 -72.57 4.08
CA TRP A 633 36.74 -71.33 3.78
C TRP A 633 35.75 -70.29 3.26
N GLN A 634 35.79 -69.10 3.84
CA GLN A 634 35.01 -67.95 3.38
C GLN A 634 35.99 -66.85 2.93
N PRO A 635 35.85 -66.34 1.69
CA PRO A 635 36.73 -65.31 1.17
C PRO A 635 36.43 -63.92 1.75
N ALA A 636 35.32 -63.77 2.47
CA ALA A 636 34.95 -62.52 3.12
C ALA A 636 35.33 -62.53 4.61
N VAL A 637 35.62 -61.35 5.16
CA VAL A 637 36.03 -61.18 6.57
C VAL A 637 34.96 -60.45 7.36
N ALA A 638 34.68 -60.90 8.57
CA ALA A 638 33.72 -60.24 9.44
C ALA A 638 34.29 -58.90 9.97
N LEU A 639 33.54 -57.81 9.81
CA LEU A 639 33.94 -56.45 10.17
C LEU A 639 34.19 -56.23 11.67
N ASP A 640 33.63 -57.08 12.52
CA ASP A 640 33.86 -57.08 13.97
C ASP A 640 35.14 -57.84 14.39
N LYS A 641 35.76 -58.55 13.43
CA LYS A 641 37.07 -59.19 13.56
C LYS A 641 38.19 -58.36 12.90
N LEU A 642 37.85 -57.19 12.37
CA LEU A 642 38.74 -56.17 11.79
C LEU A 642 38.99 -55.06 12.81
#